data_AF-A0A6P8T1B8-F1
#
_entry.id   AF-A0A6P8T1B8-F1
#
_cell.length_a   1.000
_cell.length_b   1.000
_cell.length_c   1.000
_cell.angle_alpha   90.00
_cell.angle_beta   90.00
_cell.angle_gamma   90.00
#
_symmetry.space_group_name_H-M   'P 1'
#
loop_
_entity.id
_entity.type
_entity.pdbx_description
1 polymer ?
#
loop_
_entity_poly.entity_id
_entity_poly.type
_entity_poly.pdbx_seq_one_letter_code
_entity_poly.pdbx_strand_id
1 'polypeptide(L)'
;MRDVIGKRRPPNTYGTPNTYGTDTTTGDNLPAAEKQQDNGSIVDSTRQVASTKAVYVPPPGVTSPRVDGEIATLFRQANSTQPSSSRPQQPPSTRQRVRQNFNSWASGSRRRRPTSVEYHDHFNKDVILLPDPTWEFVCKQKSKQFLHANGHILSAFEFHKSWNQLTLFRQIRDEFKPRIPEEVSLQFLMACGNKLVTPKLKEGQEFDGHMIHKVFRSKALYVKPSVAILGYNSDTEDQSCAIQEGPSTRSKSRATHPREDSSEEGHSDGLILDETATSSLPLNSYLHTTSSLPHTTNSSFSSSVVPVTTSVTSSVTASSSTIAPTSDYSSYVTLMRDVSDLSSDDEDLNRAIQASLQTEQAQATEHASVQEILSELADKISANSRCKFNINRSAVLDGAFRSFNRATYDPNATMNIKFSDDLGRNEEAVDLGGPRREFLRLLMEALMMSSMFEGSEYSQNLALDIPAHREDRYFLAGRAIAVSLVHGGPPPSFLSTTLFDCLAAGSHTAKPVLKDIADTDIYNQVKRVSESSKYEDLIAATQQMQDYLANAGCLRPLKRVQEKEQLVHDILMFQVVHRVEAPFQRFQEGLKTLGVLGKLQKSPDSFRPLFCHQQSALTAEIMEDLFPIHLSAQGSNKRRAEEMVVPYWRDYLIDAEDQEGPSKLEQILAFATGATVIPPIGFQPMPSIDFLHEEEYGDSAVSNLPLANTCINCLKLPLHSSYSVFKAKLDFAFANTHGFGRA
;
A
#
# COMPACT_ATOMS: atom_id res chain seq x y z
N MET A 1 43.13 -11.02 27.91
CA MET A 1 42.51 -12.20 28.58
C MET A 1 41.34 -12.63 27.70
N ARG A 2 41.13 -13.90 27.34
CA ARG A 2 40.98 -15.14 28.16
C ARG A 2 39.70 -15.14 29.02
N ASP A 3 38.88 -16.21 29.08
CA ASP A 3 38.84 -17.45 28.27
C ASP A 3 37.55 -18.29 28.52
N VAL A 4 37.02 -18.96 27.48
CA VAL A 4 36.39 -20.33 27.50
C VAL A 4 35.04 -20.43 28.30
N ILE A 5 34.12 -21.43 28.25
CA ILE A 5 34.04 -22.90 27.99
C ILE A 5 32.69 -23.25 27.29
N GLY A 6 32.50 -24.27 26.44
CA GLY A 6 33.41 -25.23 25.80
C GLY A 6 32.93 -26.71 25.81
N LYS A 7 32.08 -27.13 24.85
CA LYS A 7 31.67 -28.55 24.62
C LYS A 7 31.68 -28.86 23.10
N ARG A 8 32.62 -29.66 22.57
CA ARG A 8 32.83 -31.13 22.58
C ARG A 8 32.21 -31.85 21.36
N ARG A 9 33.07 -32.48 20.54
CA ARG A 9 32.76 -33.45 19.46
C ARG A 9 33.09 -34.90 19.88
N PRO A 10 32.50 -35.93 19.23
CA PRO A 10 33.15 -37.20 18.90
C PRO A 10 33.64 -37.26 17.42
N PRO A 11 34.47 -38.24 17.01
CA PRO A 11 35.20 -38.22 15.71
C PRO A 11 34.64 -39.14 14.59
N ASN A 12 35.16 -38.95 13.36
CA ASN A 12 34.89 -39.75 12.15
C ASN A 12 35.53 -41.15 12.18
N THR A 13 34.97 -42.08 11.39
CA THR A 13 35.72 -43.18 10.74
C THR A 13 35.21 -43.52 9.33
N TYR A 14 36.05 -43.22 8.32
CA TYR A 14 36.38 -43.96 7.08
C TYR A 14 35.31 -44.67 6.21
N GLY A 15 35.42 -44.55 4.87
CA GLY A 15 34.59 -45.32 3.92
C GLY A 15 34.68 -45.05 2.40
N THR A 16 35.78 -44.54 1.85
CA THR A 16 36.04 -44.51 0.39
C THR A 16 36.45 -45.91 -0.14
N PRO A 17 36.28 -46.30 -1.44
CA PRO A 17 36.57 -45.43 -2.61
C PRO A 17 35.69 -45.55 -3.88
N ASN A 18 35.96 -44.61 -4.80
CA ASN A 18 35.76 -44.68 -6.27
C ASN A 18 36.34 -45.99 -6.87
N THR A 19 36.05 -46.43 -8.11
CA THR A 19 36.38 -45.74 -9.39
C THR A 19 35.82 -46.40 -10.67
N TYR A 20 35.60 -45.57 -11.70
CA TYR A 20 35.77 -45.77 -13.17
C TYR A 20 35.13 -46.96 -13.93
N GLY A 21 34.74 -46.69 -15.19
CA GLY A 21 34.67 -47.71 -16.25
C GLY A 21 33.64 -47.44 -17.36
N THR A 22 34.06 -46.79 -18.46
CA THR A 22 33.39 -46.88 -19.78
C THR A 22 33.83 -48.19 -20.47
N ASP A 23 33.12 -48.82 -21.43
CA ASP A 23 32.91 -48.33 -22.80
C ASP A 23 32.07 -49.28 -23.71
N THR A 24 31.42 -48.67 -24.72
CA THR A 24 31.16 -49.15 -26.12
C THR A 24 30.35 -50.41 -26.53
N THR A 25 29.61 -50.19 -27.65
CA THR A 25 29.35 -51.06 -28.84
C THR A 25 28.28 -52.16 -28.90
N THR A 26 27.30 -51.94 -29.82
CA THR A 26 26.62 -52.86 -30.78
C THR A 26 25.93 -54.16 -30.29
N GLY A 27 24.82 -54.62 -30.88
CA GLY A 27 24.01 -54.12 -32.00
C GLY A 27 22.93 -55.13 -32.44
N ASP A 28 21.93 -54.67 -33.21
CA ASP A 28 20.88 -55.38 -33.98
C ASP A 28 20.48 -56.85 -33.64
N ASN A 29 19.18 -57.09 -33.38
CA ASN A 29 18.27 -57.79 -34.34
C ASN A 29 16.83 -58.03 -33.80
N LEU A 30 15.87 -58.09 -34.73
CA LEU A 30 14.52 -58.69 -34.64
C LEU A 30 14.56 -60.08 -35.37
N PRO A 31 13.54 -61.01 -35.33
CA PRO A 31 12.09 -60.76 -35.19
C PRO A 31 11.18 -61.83 -34.49
N ALA A 32 9.90 -61.45 -34.34
CA ALA A 32 8.61 -62.19 -34.40
C ALA A 32 8.44 -63.72 -34.12
N ALA A 33 7.47 -64.04 -33.23
CA ALA A 33 6.48 -65.16 -33.28
C ALA A 33 5.42 -64.91 -32.16
N GLU A 34 4.11 -64.71 -32.38
CA GLU A 34 3.00 -65.62 -32.80
C GLU A 34 2.28 -66.40 -31.66
N LYS A 35 0.97 -66.10 -31.47
CA LYS A 35 -0.15 -66.94 -30.93
C LYS A 35 -0.03 -67.45 -29.47
N GLN A 36 -1.10 -67.54 -28.67
CA GLN A 36 -2.43 -68.11 -28.97
C GLN A 36 -3.61 -67.35 -28.34
N GLN A 37 -4.81 -67.65 -28.86
CA GLN A 37 -6.12 -67.37 -28.24
C GLN A 37 -6.67 -68.68 -27.63
N ASP A 38 -7.62 -68.59 -26.70
CA ASP A 38 -8.78 -69.49 -26.71
C ASP A 38 -10.05 -68.79 -26.16
N ASN A 39 -11.21 -69.40 -26.37
CA ASN A 39 -12.54 -68.82 -26.17
C ASN A 39 -13.29 -69.39 -24.96
N GLY A 40 -14.30 -68.66 -24.49
CA GLY A 40 -15.31 -69.16 -23.56
C GLY A 40 -16.47 -68.16 -23.43
N SER A 41 -17.70 -68.56 -23.74
CA SER A 41 -18.81 -67.62 -23.97
C SER A 41 -20.18 -68.15 -23.56
N ILE A 42 -21.10 -67.22 -23.25
CA ILE A 42 -22.58 -67.38 -23.18
C ILE A 42 -23.12 -68.19 -21.98
N VAL A 43 -23.91 -67.53 -21.11
CA VAL A 43 -25.34 -67.85 -20.92
C VAL A 43 -26.11 -66.54 -20.69
N ASP A 44 -27.33 -66.44 -21.21
CA ASP A 44 -28.27 -65.32 -21.06
C ASP A 44 -29.41 -65.67 -20.06
N SER A 45 -30.07 -64.68 -19.43
CA SER A 45 -31.30 -64.87 -18.65
C SER A 45 -32.06 -63.56 -18.36
N THR A 46 -33.01 -63.24 -19.23
CA THR A 46 -33.96 -62.13 -19.09
C THR A 46 -34.99 -62.35 -17.98
N ARG A 47 -35.36 -61.29 -17.22
CA ARG A 47 -36.71 -61.15 -16.68
C ARG A 47 -37.17 -59.69 -16.60
N GLN A 48 -38.48 -59.48 -16.71
CA GLN A 48 -39.14 -58.19 -16.96
C GLN A 48 -40.42 -58.08 -16.10
N VAL A 49 -41.13 -56.94 -16.17
CA VAL A 49 -42.44 -56.64 -15.54
C VAL A 49 -42.29 -56.36 -14.02
N ALA A 50 -42.95 -55.37 -13.38
CA ALA A 50 -44.17 -54.62 -13.71
C ALA A 50 -44.04 -53.08 -13.52
N SER A 51 -45.11 -52.36 -13.87
CA SER A 51 -45.30 -50.91 -13.64
C SER A 51 -46.64 -50.65 -12.93
N THR A 52 -46.66 -49.75 -11.95
CA THR A 52 -47.92 -49.20 -11.37
C THR A 52 -47.71 -47.75 -10.90
N LYS A 53 -48.69 -46.87 -11.16
CA LYS A 53 -48.80 -45.51 -10.60
C LYS A 53 -50.00 -45.42 -9.64
N ALA A 54 -49.84 -44.79 -8.47
CA ALA A 54 -50.90 -44.05 -7.74
C ALA A 54 -50.26 -43.30 -6.54
N VAL A 55 -50.23 -41.95 -6.51
CA VAL A 55 -51.19 -41.03 -5.85
C VAL A 55 -50.78 -40.67 -4.40
N TYR A 56 -51.16 -39.47 -3.94
CA TYR A 56 -50.52 -38.70 -2.84
C TYR A 56 -51.56 -38.14 -1.85
N VAL A 57 -51.27 -38.22 -0.54
CA VAL A 57 -51.86 -37.40 0.55
C VAL A 57 -50.84 -37.28 1.71
N PRO A 58 -50.59 -36.09 2.30
CA PRO A 58 -49.70 -35.91 3.45
C PRO A 58 -50.44 -35.54 4.77
N PRO A 59 -49.79 -35.69 5.94
CA PRO A 59 -50.19 -35.03 7.20
C PRO A 59 -49.53 -33.64 7.36
N PRO A 60 -50.03 -32.75 8.24
CA PRO A 60 -49.69 -31.32 8.21
C PRO A 60 -48.59 -30.84 9.18
N GLY A 61 -47.69 -30.00 8.64
CA GLY A 61 -47.17 -28.73 9.16
C GLY A 61 -46.85 -28.50 10.66
N VAL A 62 -45.58 -28.14 10.90
CA VAL A 62 -45.17 -27.10 11.87
C VAL A 62 -44.22 -26.12 11.15
N THR A 63 -44.31 -24.82 11.45
CA THR A 63 -43.72 -23.75 10.63
C THR A 63 -42.54 -23.03 11.30
N SER A 64 -41.49 -22.73 10.53
CA SER A 64 -40.56 -21.62 10.81
C SER A 64 -39.93 -21.13 9.49
N PRO A 65 -39.87 -19.81 9.20
CA PRO A 65 -39.41 -19.31 7.90
C PRO A 65 -37.89 -19.07 7.84
N ARG A 66 -37.22 -19.70 6.88
CA ARG A 66 -36.04 -19.11 6.22
C ARG A 66 -36.50 -18.43 4.93
N VAL A 67 -35.89 -17.30 4.59
CA VAL A 67 -36.16 -16.56 3.36
C VAL A 67 -34.96 -16.71 2.44
N ASP A 68 -35.06 -17.63 1.49
CA ASP A 68 -34.09 -17.83 0.42
C ASP A 68 -34.82 -17.86 -0.93
N GLY A 69 -34.33 -17.08 -1.90
CA GLY A 69 -34.67 -17.22 -3.32
C GLY A 69 -35.52 -16.11 -3.95
N GLU A 70 -34.86 -15.10 -4.53
CA GLU A 70 -35.41 -14.37 -5.69
C GLU A 70 -34.33 -13.84 -6.66
N ILE A 71 -33.36 -14.70 -7.05
CA ILE A 71 -32.42 -14.44 -8.16
C ILE A 71 -32.53 -15.58 -9.18
N ALA A 72 -33.60 -15.57 -9.98
CA ALA A 72 -33.85 -16.57 -11.02
C ALA A 72 -34.51 -16.03 -12.31
N THR A 73 -34.60 -14.71 -12.50
CA THR A 73 -35.01 -14.10 -13.77
C THR A 73 -34.13 -12.91 -14.13
N LEU A 74 -33.41 -12.98 -15.26
CA LEU A 74 -32.99 -11.82 -16.08
C LEU A 74 -32.22 -12.19 -17.37
N PHE A 75 -31.71 -13.41 -17.52
CA PHE A 75 -31.04 -13.85 -18.76
C PHE A 75 -32.02 -14.38 -19.80
N ARG A 76 -32.29 -13.58 -20.84
CA ARG A 76 -32.90 -14.06 -22.09
C ARG A 76 -32.16 -13.46 -23.29
N GLN A 77 -31.60 -14.33 -24.12
CA GLN A 77 -30.92 -13.94 -25.36
C GLN A 77 -31.92 -13.41 -26.39
N ALA A 78 -31.48 -12.48 -27.23
CA ALA A 78 -32.25 -11.97 -28.37
C ALA A 78 -31.38 -11.99 -29.64
N ASN A 79 -31.58 -12.97 -30.50
CA ASN A 79 -30.99 -12.99 -31.84
C ASN A 79 -31.64 -11.90 -32.71
N SER A 80 -30.82 -11.25 -33.55
CA SER A 80 -31.28 -10.21 -34.46
C SER A 80 -31.73 -10.78 -35.81
N THR A 81 -32.68 -10.09 -36.45
CA THR A 81 -33.17 -10.40 -37.80
C THR A 81 -33.08 -9.14 -38.65
N GLN A 82 -32.60 -9.25 -39.90
CA GLN A 82 -32.61 -8.12 -40.84
C GLN A 82 -34.01 -7.88 -41.45
N PRO A 83 -34.26 -6.68 -41.97
CA PRO A 83 -34.51 -6.57 -43.40
C PRO A 83 -33.73 -5.41 -44.06
N SER A 84 -33.94 -5.19 -45.36
CA SER A 84 -33.04 -4.42 -46.24
C SER A 84 -33.75 -3.39 -47.14
N SER A 85 -32.92 -2.54 -47.77
CA SER A 85 -33.19 -1.72 -48.98
C SER A 85 -34.00 -0.41 -48.87
N SER A 86 -33.38 0.71 -49.30
CA SER A 86 -33.80 1.58 -50.43
C SER A 86 -33.24 3.02 -50.32
N ARG A 87 -33.12 3.74 -51.45
CA ARG A 87 -32.55 5.11 -51.56
C ARG A 87 -33.11 5.84 -52.80
N PRO A 88 -33.51 7.12 -52.70
CA PRO A 88 -32.99 8.14 -53.63
C PRO A 88 -32.75 9.51 -52.94
N GLN A 89 -31.55 10.11 -53.05
CA GLN A 89 -31.17 11.23 -53.95
C GLN A 89 -31.22 12.64 -53.29
N GLN A 90 -30.61 13.63 -53.96
CA GLN A 90 -30.30 15.04 -53.59
C GLN A 90 -30.97 15.99 -54.65
N PRO A 91 -30.90 17.36 -54.66
CA PRO A 91 -29.82 18.28 -54.23
C PRO A 91 -30.30 19.62 -53.56
N PRO A 92 -29.78 20.86 -53.82
CA PRO A 92 -28.67 21.46 -53.04
C PRO A 92 -28.88 22.95 -52.58
N SER A 93 -27.78 23.58 -52.11
CA SER A 93 -27.54 25.05 -51.89
C SER A 93 -28.08 25.67 -50.56
N THR A 94 -27.58 26.80 -50.03
CA THR A 94 -26.54 27.77 -50.46
C THR A 94 -25.67 28.29 -49.27
N ARG A 95 -24.60 29.06 -49.55
CA ARG A 95 -23.66 29.69 -48.58
C ARG A 95 -24.23 30.88 -47.80
N GLN A 96 -23.70 31.14 -46.59
CA GLN A 96 -23.07 32.44 -46.24
C GLN A 96 -22.19 32.40 -44.96
N ARG A 97 -21.35 33.42 -44.77
CA ARG A 97 -20.47 33.68 -43.59
C ARG A 97 -20.93 34.98 -42.90
N VAL A 98 -20.63 35.17 -41.60
CA VAL A 98 -19.77 36.26 -41.05
C VAL A 98 -19.89 36.43 -39.51
N ARG A 99 -18.71 36.50 -38.86
CA ARG A 99 -18.28 37.11 -37.57
C ARG A 99 -19.23 37.45 -36.38
N GLN A 100 -18.80 36.97 -35.19
CA GLN A 100 -18.49 37.70 -33.94
C GLN A 100 -19.52 38.68 -33.30
N ASN A 101 -20.00 38.38 -32.08
CA ASN A 101 -19.46 38.98 -30.82
C ASN A 101 -20.08 38.37 -29.52
N PHE A 102 -19.74 38.93 -28.35
CA PHE A 102 -19.83 38.34 -27.00
C PHE A 102 -21.18 38.48 -26.25
N ASN A 103 -21.35 37.60 -25.24
CA ASN A 103 -22.14 37.70 -23.98
C ASN A 103 -23.67 37.92 -24.00
N SER A 104 -24.43 36.91 -23.53
CA SER A 104 -25.01 36.90 -22.15
C SER A 104 -25.58 35.51 -21.77
N TRP A 105 -26.00 35.32 -20.51
CA TRP A 105 -26.68 34.11 -20.02
C TRP A 105 -28.22 34.23 -20.08
N ALA A 106 -28.92 33.23 -20.63
CA ALA A 106 -30.27 32.82 -20.18
C ALA A 106 -30.72 31.43 -20.70
N SER A 107 -31.38 30.68 -19.82
CA SER A 107 -32.27 29.51 -19.99
C SER A 107 -32.43 28.77 -21.35
N GLY A 108 -31.95 27.52 -21.38
CA GLY A 108 -32.83 26.34 -21.48
C GLY A 108 -33.60 26.00 -22.77
N SER A 109 -33.02 25.15 -23.64
CA SER A 109 -33.78 24.13 -24.40
C SER A 109 -32.92 22.95 -24.86
N ARG A 110 -33.54 21.79 -25.13
CA ARG A 110 -32.87 20.51 -25.45
C ARG A 110 -32.43 20.42 -26.92
N ARG A 111 -31.16 20.11 -27.19
CA ARG A 111 -30.72 19.44 -28.44
C ARG A 111 -29.66 18.36 -28.17
N ARG A 112 -29.72 17.28 -28.94
CA ARG A 112 -28.76 16.15 -28.89
C ARG A 112 -27.43 16.56 -29.52
N ARG A 113 -26.30 16.06 -28.99
CA ARG A 113 -24.99 16.09 -29.69
C ARG A 113 -24.90 14.89 -30.65
N PRO A 114 -24.28 15.03 -31.84
CA PRO A 114 -23.81 13.90 -32.63
C PRO A 114 -22.58 13.25 -31.99
N THR A 115 -22.38 11.95 -32.23
CA THR A 115 -21.15 11.23 -31.89
C THR A 115 -20.29 11.02 -33.13
N SER A 116 -19.07 11.57 -33.10
CA SER A 116 -17.96 11.17 -33.97
C SER A 116 -16.72 11.09 -33.08
N VAL A 117 -16.17 9.89 -32.91
CA VAL A 117 -14.92 9.67 -32.17
C VAL A 117 -13.77 9.87 -33.14
N GLU A 118 -12.89 10.81 -32.87
CA GLU A 118 -11.63 10.94 -33.62
C GLU A 118 -10.70 9.78 -33.22
N TYR A 119 -10.24 9.02 -34.21
CA TYR A 119 -9.16 8.06 -34.00
C TYR A 119 -7.83 8.83 -33.96
N HIS A 120 -7.25 8.97 -32.77
CA HIS A 120 -5.88 9.49 -32.64
C HIS A 120 -4.90 8.53 -33.33
N ASP A 121 -4.29 8.95 -34.44
CA ASP A 121 -3.28 8.17 -35.20
C ASP A 121 -1.87 8.28 -34.57
N HIS A 122 -1.68 9.28 -33.71
CA HIS A 122 -0.43 9.57 -32.99
C HIS A 122 -0.48 9.03 -31.55
N PHE A 123 0.68 8.83 -30.91
CA PHE A 123 0.82 8.47 -29.50
C PHE A 123 2.23 8.81 -28.97
N ASN A 124 2.32 9.25 -27.71
CA ASN A 124 3.60 9.73 -27.13
C ASN A 124 4.27 8.66 -26.25
N LYS A 125 5.60 8.64 -26.21
CA LYS A 125 6.39 7.65 -25.47
C LYS A 125 7.80 8.10 -25.10
N ASP A 126 8.29 7.64 -23.95
CA ASP A 126 9.71 7.74 -23.60
C ASP A 126 10.55 6.79 -24.48
N VAL A 127 11.61 7.32 -25.09
CA VAL A 127 12.63 6.55 -25.83
C VAL A 127 13.97 6.72 -25.13
N ILE A 128 14.61 5.60 -24.77
CA ILE A 128 15.86 5.57 -23.98
C ILE A 128 16.97 4.92 -24.80
N LEU A 129 17.99 5.70 -25.15
CA LEU A 129 19.17 5.26 -25.90
C LEU A 129 20.24 4.73 -24.93
N LEU A 130 20.48 3.43 -24.95
CA LEU A 130 21.50 2.79 -24.12
C LEU A 130 22.91 3.24 -24.55
N PRO A 131 23.89 3.28 -23.62
CA PRO A 131 25.24 3.76 -23.94
C PRO A 131 26.05 2.75 -24.76
N ASP A 132 25.75 1.45 -24.66
CA ASP A 132 26.56 0.36 -25.20
C ASP A 132 25.74 -0.94 -25.47
N PRO A 133 26.27 -1.91 -26.26
CA PRO A 133 25.58 -3.16 -26.58
C PRO A 133 25.50 -4.19 -25.44
N THR A 134 26.32 -4.11 -24.40
CA THR A 134 26.36 -5.07 -23.28
C THR A 134 25.27 -4.82 -22.24
N TRP A 135 24.64 -3.64 -22.25
CA TRP A 135 23.60 -3.26 -21.30
C TRP A 135 22.34 -4.17 -21.36
N GLU A 136 22.16 -5.07 -20.39
CA GLU A 136 21.03 -6.02 -20.34
C GLU A 136 19.87 -5.62 -19.42
N PHE A 137 20.03 -4.61 -18.56
CA PHE A 137 19.10 -4.35 -17.45
C PHE A 137 18.27 -3.07 -17.62
N VAL A 138 17.11 -3.01 -16.98
CA VAL A 138 16.27 -1.80 -16.97
C VAL A 138 16.97 -0.70 -16.16
N CYS A 139 17.06 0.52 -16.73
CA CYS A 139 17.76 1.64 -16.09
C CYS A 139 17.07 2.06 -14.77
N LYS A 140 17.78 1.94 -13.65
CA LYS A 140 17.37 2.42 -12.32
C LYS A 140 17.52 3.94 -12.22
N GLN A 141 17.16 4.52 -11.08
CA GLN A 141 17.14 5.98 -10.87
C GLN A 141 18.47 6.68 -11.21
N LYS A 142 19.61 6.21 -10.68
CA LYS A 142 20.95 6.78 -10.96
C LYS A 142 21.30 6.72 -12.45
N SER A 143 21.14 5.57 -13.10
CA SER A 143 21.42 5.39 -14.53
C SER A 143 20.45 6.15 -15.44
N LYS A 144 19.16 6.23 -15.08
CA LYS A 144 18.17 7.06 -15.81
C LYS A 144 18.51 8.55 -15.70
N GLN A 145 18.96 9.04 -14.53
CA GLN A 145 19.42 10.42 -14.36
C GLN A 145 20.67 10.72 -15.20
N PHE A 146 21.67 9.82 -15.21
CA PHE A 146 22.86 9.95 -16.06
C PHE A 146 22.50 10.01 -17.55
N LEU A 147 21.65 9.10 -18.04
CA LEU A 147 21.22 9.08 -19.43
C LEU A 147 20.41 10.34 -19.78
N HIS A 148 19.54 10.82 -18.89
CA HIS A 148 18.82 12.08 -19.08
C HIS A 148 19.78 13.28 -19.20
N ALA A 149 20.78 13.39 -18.32
CA ALA A 149 21.77 14.46 -18.34
C ALA A 149 22.63 14.49 -19.62
N ASN A 150 22.90 13.32 -20.22
CA ASN A 150 23.62 13.22 -21.50
C ASN A 150 22.70 13.40 -22.73
N GLY A 151 21.38 13.53 -22.55
CA GLY A 151 20.39 13.62 -23.65
C GLY A 151 20.15 12.28 -24.36
N HIS A 152 20.29 11.17 -23.64
CA HIS A 152 19.98 9.81 -24.08
C HIS A 152 18.53 9.40 -23.76
N ILE A 153 17.67 10.34 -23.36
CA ILE A 153 16.24 10.11 -23.14
C ILE A 153 15.43 11.17 -23.90
N LEU A 154 14.56 10.71 -24.79
CA LEU A 154 13.53 11.54 -25.44
C LEU A 154 12.21 11.28 -24.70
N SER A 155 11.85 12.20 -23.79
CA SER A 155 10.62 12.12 -23.02
C SER A 155 9.42 12.43 -23.91
N ALA A 156 8.39 11.59 -23.88
CA ALA A 156 7.13 11.78 -24.63
C ALA A 156 7.26 12.04 -26.17
N PHE A 157 8.28 11.46 -26.83
CA PHE A 157 8.43 11.45 -28.30
C PHE A 157 7.14 10.98 -28.99
N GLU A 158 6.70 11.68 -30.04
CA GLU A 158 5.47 11.36 -30.77
C GLU A 158 5.70 10.31 -31.88
N PHE A 159 5.00 9.19 -31.77
CA PHE A 159 4.95 8.12 -32.77
C PHE A 159 3.64 8.19 -33.56
N HIS A 160 3.68 7.86 -34.85
CA HIS A 160 2.49 7.65 -35.69
C HIS A 160 2.26 6.15 -35.91
N LYS A 161 1.02 5.68 -35.83
CA LYS A 161 0.68 4.24 -35.97
C LYS A 161 0.89 3.71 -37.40
N SER A 162 1.00 4.60 -38.38
CA SER A 162 1.23 4.30 -39.80
C SER A 162 2.71 4.18 -40.20
N TRP A 163 3.66 4.49 -39.31
CA TRP A 163 5.09 4.38 -39.64
C TRP A 163 5.51 2.92 -39.78
N ASN A 164 5.99 2.55 -40.97
CA ASN A 164 6.70 1.29 -41.18
C ASN A 164 8.06 1.28 -40.45
N GLN A 165 8.68 0.10 -40.37
CA GLN A 165 9.93 -0.09 -39.65
C GLN A 165 11.04 0.88 -40.13
N LEU A 166 11.19 1.09 -41.45
CA LEU A 166 12.22 2.00 -41.98
C LEU A 166 12.01 3.46 -41.54
N THR A 167 10.77 3.94 -41.52
CA THR A 167 10.44 5.31 -41.11
C THR A 167 10.67 5.49 -39.61
N LEU A 168 10.21 4.53 -38.80
CA LEU A 168 10.46 4.47 -37.36
C LEU A 168 11.96 4.57 -37.02
N PHE A 169 12.79 3.72 -37.64
CA PHE A 169 14.24 3.70 -37.43
C PHE A 169 14.89 5.04 -37.81
N ARG A 170 14.39 5.72 -38.85
CA ARG A 170 14.90 7.03 -39.28
C ARG A 170 14.53 8.13 -38.27
N GLN A 171 13.25 8.26 -37.90
CA GLN A 171 12.78 9.33 -37.01
C GLN A 171 13.47 9.28 -35.63
N ILE A 172 13.64 8.08 -35.05
CA ILE A 172 14.38 7.92 -33.79
C ILE A 172 15.86 8.29 -33.95
N ARG A 173 16.49 7.93 -35.07
CA ARG A 173 17.89 8.32 -35.32
C ARG A 173 18.04 9.83 -35.48
N ASP A 174 17.10 10.48 -36.17
CA ASP A 174 17.13 11.92 -36.43
C ASP A 174 17.02 12.74 -35.13
N GLU A 175 16.08 12.42 -34.23
CA GLU A 175 15.94 13.11 -32.93
C GLU A 175 17.14 12.89 -31.99
N PHE A 176 17.85 11.76 -32.09
CA PHE A 176 19.05 11.51 -31.29
C PHE A 176 20.34 12.13 -31.88
N LYS A 177 20.33 12.77 -33.04
CA LYS A 177 21.54 13.37 -33.63
C LYS A 177 22.20 14.40 -32.68
N PRO A 178 23.55 14.44 -32.58
CA PRO A 178 24.54 13.63 -33.31
C PRO A 178 24.95 12.32 -32.60
N ARG A 179 24.22 11.86 -31.58
CA ARG A 179 24.65 10.78 -30.65
C ARG A 179 24.71 9.38 -31.27
N ILE A 180 24.06 9.17 -32.42
CA ILE A 180 24.04 7.89 -33.13
C ILE A 180 24.77 8.09 -34.48
N PRO A 181 26.03 7.65 -34.63
CA PRO A 181 26.75 7.68 -35.90
C PRO A 181 26.03 6.82 -36.96
N GLU A 182 26.16 7.18 -38.24
CA GLU A 182 25.36 6.57 -39.31
C GLU A 182 25.61 5.06 -39.49
N GLU A 183 26.85 4.62 -39.25
CA GLU A 183 27.27 3.21 -39.33
C GLU A 183 26.74 2.33 -38.17
N VAL A 184 26.28 2.92 -37.06
CA VAL A 184 25.79 2.19 -35.89
C VAL A 184 24.39 1.65 -36.16
N SER A 185 24.19 0.33 -36.07
CA SER A 185 22.86 -0.28 -36.14
C SER A 185 22.17 -0.26 -34.77
N LEU A 186 20.84 -0.33 -34.77
CA LEU A 186 20.01 -0.18 -33.57
C LEU A 186 19.13 -1.42 -33.37
N GLN A 187 18.96 -1.83 -32.11
CA GLN A 187 18.03 -2.88 -31.71
C GLN A 187 17.02 -2.31 -30.72
N PHE A 188 15.73 -2.54 -30.97
CA PHE A 188 14.67 -2.13 -30.05
C PHE A 188 14.39 -3.21 -29.01
N LEU A 189 14.32 -2.80 -27.74
CA LEU A 189 14.18 -3.67 -26.57
C LEU A 189 13.02 -3.20 -25.68
N MET A 190 12.37 -4.12 -24.99
CA MET A 190 11.31 -3.86 -24.01
C MET A 190 11.70 -4.34 -22.60
N ALA A 191 11.23 -3.62 -21.58
CA ALA A 191 11.42 -4.00 -20.18
C ALA A 191 10.55 -5.21 -19.79
N CYS A 192 11.18 -6.26 -19.27
CA CYS A 192 10.56 -7.50 -18.80
C CYS A 192 11.15 -7.86 -17.43
N GLY A 193 10.43 -7.50 -16.35
CA GLY A 193 11.05 -7.39 -15.02
C GLY A 193 12.24 -6.43 -15.07
N ASN A 194 13.34 -6.81 -14.42
CA ASN A 194 14.59 -6.02 -14.42
C ASN A 194 15.45 -6.18 -15.69
N LYS A 195 15.06 -7.02 -16.66
CA LYS A 195 15.83 -7.25 -17.90
C LYS A 195 15.23 -6.57 -19.12
N LEU A 196 16.08 -6.20 -20.08
CA LEU A 196 15.73 -5.73 -21.41
C LEU A 196 15.74 -6.92 -22.38
N VAL A 197 14.64 -7.10 -23.12
CA VAL A 197 14.43 -8.25 -23.99
C VAL A 197 13.97 -7.79 -25.37
N THR A 198 14.49 -8.41 -26.43
CA THR A 198 14.02 -8.16 -27.81
C THR A 198 12.58 -8.68 -27.97
N PRO A 199 11.63 -7.87 -28.49
CA PRO A 199 10.24 -8.28 -28.64
C PRO A 199 10.14 -9.46 -29.62
N LYS A 200 9.53 -10.57 -29.17
CA LYS A 200 9.28 -11.75 -30.02
C LYS A 200 8.09 -11.49 -30.93
N LEU A 201 8.38 -11.10 -32.17
CA LEU A 201 7.39 -10.98 -33.25
C LEU A 201 7.05 -12.35 -33.83
N LYS A 202 5.85 -12.51 -34.40
CA LYS A 202 5.53 -13.70 -35.21
C LYS A 202 6.14 -13.57 -36.60
N GLU A 203 6.34 -14.71 -37.26
CA GLU A 203 6.76 -14.75 -38.66
C GLU A 203 5.83 -13.92 -39.54
N GLY A 204 6.40 -13.04 -40.38
CA GLY A 204 5.65 -12.07 -41.18
C GLY A 204 5.19 -10.80 -40.45
N GLN A 205 5.59 -10.55 -39.21
CA GLN A 205 5.34 -9.26 -38.51
C GLN A 205 6.60 -8.39 -38.49
N GLU A 206 6.48 -7.13 -38.93
CA GLU A 206 7.53 -6.11 -38.82
C GLU A 206 7.46 -5.35 -37.48
N PHE A 207 8.56 -4.67 -37.14
CA PHE A 207 8.62 -3.77 -35.99
C PHE A 207 8.20 -2.35 -36.39
N ASP A 208 6.88 -2.14 -36.50
CA ASP A 208 6.27 -0.88 -36.96
C ASP A 208 5.65 -0.04 -35.83
N GLY A 209 5.14 1.16 -36.17
CA GLY A 209 4.50 2.08 -35.22
C GLY A 209 3.23 1.49 -34.57
N HIS A 210 2.48 0.64 -35.30
CA HIS A 210 1.33 -0.08 -34.74
C HIS A 210 1.78 -1.11 -33.69
N MET A 211 2.88 -1.82 -33.94
CA MET A 211 3.47 -2.80 -33.04
C MET A 211 4.00 -2.15 -31.77
N ILE A 212 4.66 -0.98 -31.86
CA ILE A 212 5.08 -0.22 -30.67
C ILE A 212 3.85 0.19 -29.84
N HIS A 213 2.81 0.77 -30.47
CA HIS A 213 1.57 1.14 -29.78
C HIS A 213 0.94 -0.06 -29.05
N LYS A 214 0.90 -1.23 -29.71
CA LYS A 214 0.26 -2.45 -29.21
C LYS A 214 1.05 -3.17 -28.12
N VAL A 215 2.37 -3.31 -28.29
CA VAL A 215 3.24 -4.15 -27.44
C VAL A 215 3.86 -3.36 -26.30
N PHE A 216 4.19 -2.08 -26.49
CA PHE A 216 5.00 -1.33 -25.52
C PHE A 216 4.14 -0.51 -24.54
N ARG A 217 2.82 -0.35 -24.75
CA ARG A 217 1.86 0.29 -23.82
C ARG A 217 2.43 1.52 -23.10
N SER A 218 2.52 1.50 -21.76
CA SER A 218 3.11 2.56 -20.91
C SER A 218 4.61 2.41 -20.63
N LYS A 219 5.28 1.34 -21.09
CA LYS A 219 6.72 1.12 -20.89
C LYS A 219 7.56 1.98 -21.83
N ALA A 220 8.75 2.40 -21.41
CA ALA A 220 9.70 3.05 -22.32
C ALA A 220 10.13 2.13 -23.48
N LEU A 221 10.44 2.70 -24.64
CA LEU A 221 11.13 2.03 -25.74
C LEU A 221 12.64 2.13 -25.52
N TYR A 222 13.32 1.00 -25.32
CA TYR A 222 14.78 1.00 -25.19
C TYR A 222 15.43 0.78 -26.55
N VAL A 223 16.50 1.53 -26.82
CA VAL A 223 17.26 1.50 -28.07
C VAL A 223 18.69 1.11 -27.74
N LYS A 224 19.10 -0.09 -28.14
CA LYS A 224 20.46 -0.60 -27.98
C LYS A 224 21.29 -0.31 -29.23
N PRO A 225 22.44 0.38 -29.13
CA PRO A 225 23.37 0.54 -30.24
C PRO A 225 24.21 -0.74 -30.43
N SER A 226 24.71 -0.96 -31.65
CA SER A 226 25.60 -2.10 -31.96
C SER A 226 27.05 -1.93 -31.48
N VAL A 227 27.43 -0.72 -31.05
CA VAL A 227 28.75 -0.36 -30.48
C VAL A 227 28.55 0.62 -29.32
N ALA A 228 29.57 0.80 -28.47
CA ALA A 228 29.54 1.83 -27.45
C ALA A 228 29.53 3.24 -28.07
N ILE A 229 28.60 4.09 -27.63
CA ILE A 229 28.43 5.48 -28.09
C ILE A 229 28.51 6.50 -26.94
N LEU A 230 28.47 6.04 -25.68
CA LEU A 230 28.66 6.85 -24.47
C LEU A 230 29.43 6.04 -23.43
N GLY A 231 30.40 6.64 -22.75
CA GLY A 231 31.12 6.00 -21.66
C GLY A 231 30.30 5.97 -20.38
N TYR A 232 30.03 4.77 -19.85
CA TYR A 232 29.37 4.56 -18.55
C TYR A 232 30.19 3.56 -17.72
N ASN A 233 30.71 4.01 -16.58
CA ASN A 233 31.45 3.13 -15.67
C ASN A 233 30.45 2.45 -14.71
N SER A 234 30.32 1.14 -14.82
CA SER A 234 29.37 0.31 -14.05
C SER A 234 29.74 0.11 -12.57
N ASP A 235 30.90 0.58 -12.13
CA ASP A 235 31.60 0.13 -10.92
C ASP A 235 31.05 0.74 -9.62
N THR A 236 29.74 1.05 -9.58
CA THR A 236 29.01 1.49 -8.40
C THR A 236 27.75 0.63 -8.18
N GLU A 237 27.98 -0.54 -7.57
CA GLU A 237 27.00 -1.29 -6.75
C GLU A 237 25.73 -1.86 -7.43
N ASP A 238 25.63 -1.84 -8.77
CA ASP A 238 24.40 -2.25 -9.47
C ASP A 238 24.35 -3.72 -9.98
N GLN A 239 25.39 -4.54 -9.75
CA GLN A 239 25.48 -5.94 -10.23
C GLN A 239 25.63 -7.04 -9.16
N SER A 240 25.73 -6.72 -7.87
CA SER A 240 26.03 -7.71 -6.82
C SER A 240 24.80 -8.51 -6.33
N CYS A 241 24.23 -9.37 -7.19
CA CYS A 241 23.23 -10.39 -6.79
C CYS A 241 23.10 -11.58 -7.78
N ALA A 242 24.19 -12.30 -8.02
CA ALA A 242 24.14 -13.59 -8.72
C ALA A 242 25.28 -14.54 -8.31
N ILE A 243 24.91 -15.66 -7.69
CA ILE A 243 25.64 -16.94 -7.58
C ILE A 243 27.10 -16.88 -7.05
N GLN A 244 27.29 -17.38 -5.82
CA GLN A 244 28.58 -17.92 -5.37
C GLN A 244 28.48 -19.45 -5.31
N GLU A 245 29.34 -20.14 -6.07
CA GLU A 245 29.64 -21.56 -5.83
C GLU A 245 30.81 -21.73 -4.85
N GLY A 246 30.97 -22.95 -4.31
CA GLY A 246 31.94 -23.29 -3.27
C GLY A 246 33.41 -23.26 -3.70
N PRO A 247 34.35 -23.30 -2.74
CA PRO A 247 35.68 -22.71 -2.90
C PRO A 247 36.79 -23.68 -3.33
N SER A 248 37.88 -23.14 -3.91
CA SER A 248 39.18 -23.83 -3.99
C SER A 248 40.41 -22.90 -3.98
N THR A 249 41.13 -22.95 -2.85
CA THR A 249 42.61 -22.93 -2.72
C THR A 249 43.50 -22.09 -3.66
N ARG A 250 43.94 -20.94 -3.14
CA ARG A 250 45.37 -20.59 -2.88
C ARG A 250 46.44 -21.03 -3.90
N SER A 251 47.16 -20.06 -4.48
CA SER A 251 48.60 -20.18 -4.82
C SER A 251 49.33 -18.84 -4.80
N LYS A 252 50.67 -18.85 -4.69
CA LYS A 252 51.56 -17.66 -4.60
C LYS A 252 52.75 -17.73 -5.57
N SER A 253 52.96 -16.69 -6.36
CA SER A 253 54.23 -16.31 -7.02
C SER A 253 54.07 -14.89 -7.59
N ARG A 254 54.79 -13.83 -7.18
CA ARG A 254 56.24 -13.56 -7.01
C ARG A 254 56.93 -13.13 -8.32
N ALA A 255 57.72 -12.05 -8.22
CA ALA A 255 58.55 -11.39 -9.26
C ALA A 255 57.75 -10.42 -10.17
N THR A 256 58.25 -9.23 -10.56
CA THR A 256 59.54 -8.55 -10.23
C THR A 256 59.45 -7.01 -10.39
N HIS A 257 60.23 -6.28 -9.57
CA HIS A 257 60.65 -4.87 -9.75
C HIS A 257 61.68 -4.76 -10.93
N PRO A 258 62.12 -3.55 -11.43
CA PRO A 258 62.37 -2.31 -10.66
C PRO A 258 62.18 -0.94 -11.38
N ARG A 259 62.69 0.13 -10.73
CA ARG A 259 62.98 1.53 -11.17
C ARG A 259 61.86 2.56 -10.97
N GLU A 260 62.15 3.80 -10.55
CA GLU A 260 63.38 4.44 -10.00
C GLU A 260 62.99 5.72 -9.23
N ASP A 261 63.69 6.04 -8.11
CA ASP A 261 63.73 7.32 -7.33
C ASP A 261 62.39 7.97 -6.85
N SER A 262 62.26 8.77 -5.78
CA SER A 262 63.08 9.28 -4.63
C SER A 262 62.10 9.95 -3.60
N SER A 263 62.37 10.29 -2.33
CA SER A 263 63.46 10.11 -1.35
C SER A 263 62.94 10.44 0.10
N GLU A 264 63.83 10.36 1.10
CA GLU A 264 64.02 11.17 2.35
C GLU A 264 62.98 12.26 2.74
N GLU A 265 62.62 12.53 4.01
CA GLU A 265 63.08 12.14 5.38
C GLU A 265 61.84 11.82 6.28
N GLY A 266 61.88 11.39 7.56
CA GLY A 266 62.95 11.10 8.54
C GLY A 266 62.33 10.59 9.88
N HIS A 267 63.09 9.89 10.73
CA HIS A 267 62.59 9.28 11.99
C HIS A 267 62.78 10.15 13.25
N SER A 268 61.93 9.94 14.26
CA SER A 268 62.37 9.88 15.67
C SER A 268 61.48 8.92 16.47
N ASP A 269 62.06 8.23 17.45
CA ASP A 269 61.53 6.98 18.03
C ASP A 269 61.52 7.01 19.57
N GLY A 270 60.62 6.26 20.21
CA GLY A 270 60.79 5.77 21.59
C GLY A 270 60.43 6.67 22.80
N LEU A 271 60.34 6.14 24.04
CA LEU A 271 60.25 4.74 24.50
C LEU A 271 59.63 4.65 25.94
N ILE A 272 58.59 3.80 26.09
CA ILE A 272 58.20 2.86 27.18
C ILE A 272 58.73 3.02 28.63
N LEU A 273 57.82 2.88 29.64
CA LEU A 273 57.84 2.03 30.88
C LEU A 273 56.88 2.65 31.96
N ASP A 274 55.89 2.00 32.60
CA ASP A 274 55.78 0.78 33.47
C ASP A 274 56.46 0.93 34.86
N GLU A 275 55.99 0.36 36.00
CA GLU A 275 55.04 -0.75 36.25
C GLU A 275 54.39 -0.70 37.68
N THR A 276 53.34 -1.51 37.97
CA THR A 276 52.92 -2.09 39.30
C THR A 276 52.36 -1.21 40.47
N ALA A 277 51.55 -1.67 41.45
CA ALA A 277 50.71 -2.90 41.62
C ALA A 277 49.71 -2.84 42.83
N THR A 278 48.66 -3.70 42.81
CA THR A 278 47.90 -4.32 43.95
C THR A 278 47.01 -3.44 44.88
N SER A 279 45.90 -3.90 45.51
CA SER A 279 45.17 -5.20 45.53
C SER A 279 43.67 -5.06 45.98
N SER A 280 42.91 -6.18 45.88
CA SER A 280 41.65 -6.53 46.60
C SER A 280 40.27 -6.12 46.04
N LEU A 281 39.22 -6.82 46.51
CA LEU A 281 37.87 -7.05 45.95
C LEU A 281 36.95 -7.65 47.06
N PRO A 282 35.61 -7.87 46.90
CA PRO A 282 34.61 -7.32 45.96
C PRO A 282 33.22 -6.95 46.61
N LEU A 283 32.23 -6.61 45.74
CA LEU A 283 30.81 -7.07 45.74
C LEU A 283 29.65 -6.12 46.17
N ASN A 284 28.62 -6.02 45.30
CA ASN A 284 27.16 -5.72 45.50
C ASN A 284 26.72 -4.48 46.33
N SER A 285 25.69 -3.67 46.04
CA SER A 285 24.53 -3.69 45.12
C SER A 285 23.58 -2.51 45.47
N TYR A 286 22.62 -2.16 44.59
CA TYR A 286 21.31 -1.49 44.81
C TYR A 286 21.15 -0.14 45.58
N LEU A 287 20.78 0.89 44.78
CA LEU A 287 19.60 1.78 44.88
C LEU A 287 19.36 2.77 46.05
N HIS A 288 18.77 3.92 45.65
CA HIS A 288 18.14 5.00 46.44
C HIS A 288 19.12 5.82 47.34
N THR A 289 18.81 7.04 47.80
CA THR A 289 17.51 7.76 47.90
C THR A 289 17.66 9.27 47.68
N THR A 290 16.54 9.98 47.48
CA THR A 290 16.42 11.45 47.42
C THR A 290 16.78 12.15 48.74
N SER A 291 17.31 13.38 48.66
CA SER A 291 17.44 14.31 49.80
C SER A 291 16.18 15.16 50.03
N SER A 292 16.05 15.70 51.25
CA SER A 292 14.80 16.19 51.87
C SER A 292 14.78 17.72 52.13
N LEU A 293 13.73 18.18 52.85
CA LEU A 293 13.56 19.45 53.64
C LEU A 293 12.52 20.48 53.07
N PRO A 294 11.87 21.33 53.91
CA PRO A 294 11.06 20.95 55.08
C PRO A 294 9.77 21.79 55.36
N HIS A 295 8.84 21.16 56.10
CA HIS A 295 7.87 21.66 57.11
C HIS A 295 7.29 23.10 57.16
N THR A 296 5.96 23.15 57.33
CA THR A 296 5.18 23.80 58.44
C THR A 296 3.82 23.08 58.54
N THR A 297 3.40 22.38 59.61
CA THR A 297 2.91 22.80 60.95
C THR A 297 1.67 23.71 60.92
N ASN A 298 0.59 23.52 61.70
CA ASN A 298 0.43 22.70 62.91
C ASN A 298 -1.05 22.33 63.27
N SER A 299 -1.21 21.46 64.29
CA SER A 299 -2.33 21.36 65.27
C SER A 299 -3.75 20.89 64.84
N SER A 300 -4.53 20.15 65.66
CA SER A 300 -4.23 19.38 66.90
C SER A 300 -5.43 18.52 67.40
N PHE A 301 -5.17 17.61 68.38
CA PHE A 301 -6.09 16.88 69.28
C PHE A 301 -7.02 15.82 68.61
N SER A 302 -7.10 14.53 69.00
CA SER A 302 -7.17 13.80 70.30
C SER A 302 -8.60 13.31 70.60
N SER A 303 -8.85 12.11 71.17
CA SER A 303 -7.95 11.03 71.62
C SER A 303 -8.71 9.71 71.91
N SER A 304 -7.95 8.60 72.02
CA SER A 304 -8.15 7.48 72.98
C SER A 304 -9.09 6.28 72.73
N VAL A 305 -8.49 5.09 72.92
CA VAL A 305 -8.99 3.90 73.67
C VAL A 305 -9.79 2.79 72.94
N VAL A 306 -9.00 1.81 72.46
CA VAL A 306 -9.22 0.34 72.35
C VAL A 306 -9.33 -0.33 73.75
N PRO A 307 -9.57 -1.67 73.98
CA PRO A 307 -9.31 -2.86 73.13
C PRO A 307 -10.30 -4.07 73.24
N VAL A 308 -9.88 -5.22 72.65
CA VAL A 308 -10.31 -6.65 72.84
C VAL A 308 -11.77 -7.03 72.50
N THR A 309 -12.11 -8.24 72.00
CA THR A 309 -11.42 -9.56 71.84
C THR A 309 -12.02 -10.27 70.58
N THR A 310 -11.53 -11.35 69.94
CA THR A 310 -10.53 -12.41 70.25
C THR A 310 -9.90 -13.02 68.95
N SER A 311 -9.03 -14.03 69.15
CA SER A 311 -8.42 -15.04 68.24
C SER A 311 -9.40 -15.92 67.42
N VAL A 312 -9.04 -16.60 66.31
CA VAL A 312 -8.05 -17.71 66.20
C VAL A 312 -7.55 -17.96 64.74
N THR A 313 -6.22 -17.86 64.55
CA THR A 313 -5.28 -18.52 63.60
C THR A 313 -5.62 -18.96 62.15
N SER A 314 -4.63 -18.74 61.27
CA SER A 314 -4.23 -19.55 60.09
C SER A 314 -5.02 -19.41 58.77
N SER A 315 -4.39 -19.45 57.58
CA SER A 315 -2.98 -19.32 57.17
C SER A 315 -2.85 -19.20 55.62
N VAL A 316 -1.61 -19.08 55.10
CA VAL A 316 -1.18 -19.27 53.68
C VAL A 316 -1.31 -18.07 52.71
N THR A 317 -0.15 -17.42 52.51
CA THR A 317 0.38 -16.70 51.33
C THR A 317 -0.53 -15.91 50.37
N ALA A 318 -0.15 -14.65 50.14
CA ALA A 318 -0.63 -13.84 49.01
C ALA A 318 0.00 -14.26 47.67
N SER A 319 -0.79 -14.12 46.60
CA SER A 319 -0.32 -14.02 45.21
C SER A 319 -0.96 -12.77 44.60
N SER A 320 -0.15 -11.85 44.04
CA SER A 320 -0.71 -10.70 43.32
C SER A 320 -1.22 -11.15 41.96
N SER A 321 -2.44 -10.76 41.58
CA SER A 321 -3.03 -11.06 40.28
C SER A 321 -4.05 -9.99 39.92
N THR A 322 -3.76 -9.24 38.85
CA THR A 322 -4.68 -8.27 38.27
C THR A 322 -5.85 -9.01 37.61
N ILE A 323 -7.03 -8.92 38.20
CA ILE A 323 -8.24 -9.58 37.70
C ILE A 323 -8.77 -8.77 36.50
N ALA A 324 -8.73 -9.37 35.31
CA ALA A 324 -9.49 -8.88 34.17
C ALA A 324 -11.00 -9.03 34.46
N PRO A 325 -11.87 -8.10 34.01
CA PRO A 325 -13.29 -8.10 34.37
C PRO A 325 -13.98 -9.37 33.87
N THR A 326 -14.36 -10.25 34.79
CA THR A 326 -15.12 -11.46 34.47
C THR A 326 -16.58 -11.11 34.16
N SER A 327 -17.21 -11.90 33.29
CA SER A 327 -18.64 -11.75 32.95
C SER A 327 -19.55 -11.78 34.20
N ASP A 328 -19.12 -12.49 35.25
CA ASP A 328 -19.81 -12.55 36.53
C ASP A 328 -19.86 -11.21 37.27
N TYR A 329 -18.84 -10.34 37.16
CA TYR A 329 -18.87 -9.04 37.84
C TYR A 329 -19.88 -8.08 37.20
N SER A 330 -19.97 -8.06 35.87
CA SER A 330 -21.03 -7.31 35.15
C SER A 330 -22.43 -7.85 35.48
N SER A 331 -22.56 -9.18 35.58
CA SER A 331 -23.81 -9.85 35.99
C SER A 331 -24.18 -9.52 37.44
N TYR A 332 -23.20 -9.48 38.36
CA TYR A 332 -23.37 -9.10 39.75
C TYR A 332 -23.77 -7.63 39.89
N VAL A 333 -23.12 -6.69 39.20
CA VAL A 333 -23.51 -5.26 39.19
C VAL A 333 -24.93 -5.07 38.65
N THR A 334 -25.31 -5.85 37.63
CA THR A 334 -26.68 -5.83 37.09
C THR A 334 -27.70 -6.34 38.11
N LEU A 335 -27.43 -7.47 38.78
CA LEU A 335 -28.30 -8.00 39.84
C LEU A 335 -28.37 -7.09 41.07
N MET A 336 -27.27 -6.44 41.44
CA MET A 336 -27.22 -5.48 42.55
C MET A 336 -28.02 -4.20 42.25
N ARG A 337 -28.17 -3.84 40.97
CA ARG A 337 -28.99 -2.71 40.53
C ARG A 337 -30.47 -2.90 40.90
N ASP A 338 -30.98 -4.10 40.76
CA ASP A 338 -32.40 -4.44 41.03
C ASP A 338 -32.72 -4.63 42.52
N VAL A 339 -31.71 -4.84 43.38
CA VAL A 339 -31.88 -4.89 44.85
C VAL A 339 -31.49 -3.59 45.57
N SER A 340 -31.08 -2.55 44.82
CA SER A 340 -30.73 -1.24 45.40
C SER A 340 -31.96 -0.43 45.87
N ASP A 341 -33.18 -0.85 45.53
CA ASP A 341 -34.43 -0.13 45.82
C ASP A 341 -34.98 -0.41 47.25
N LEU A 342 -34.15 -0.98 48.14
CA LEU A 342 -34.49 -1.27 49.54
C LEU A 342 -33.35 -0.90 50.52
N SER A 343 -33.67 -0.05 51.50
CA SER A 343 -32.90 0.19 52.73
C SER A 343 -31.60 1.02 52.63
N SER A 344 -31.68 2.23 52.09
CA SER A 344 -30.90 3.37 52.61
C SER A 344 -31.71 4.66 52.51
N ASP A 345 -31.98 5.29 53.65
CA ASP A 345 -32.69 6.58 53.74
C ASP A 345 -31.78 7.80 53.42
N ASP A 346 -30.53 7.55 53.01
CA ASP A 346 -29.54 8.57 52.67
C ASP A 346 -29.63 8.95 51.17
N GLU A 347 -30.33 10.05 50.89
CA GLU A 347 -30.42 10.62 49.54
C GLU A 347 -29.05 10.99 48.95
N ASP A 348 -28.08 11.44 49.77
CA ASP A 348 -26.79 11.91 49.27
C ASP A 348 -25.85 10.75 48.94
N LEU A 349 -25.95 9.62 49.64
CA LEU A 349 -25.31 8.36 49.23
C LEU A 349 -25.86 7.88 47.87
N ASN A 350 -27.18 7.86 47.69
CA ASN A 350 -27.79 7.48 46.42
C ASN A 350 -27.43 8.46 45.28
N ARG A 351 -27.37 9.76 45.57
CA ARG A 351 -26.92 10.81 44.65
C ARG A 351 -25.44 10.62 44.27
N ALA A 352 -24.58 10.25 45.21
CA ALA A 352 -23.17 9.96 44.98
C ALA A 352 -22.97 8.69 44.12
N ILE A 353 -23.71 7.62 44.39
CA ILE A 353 -23.69 6.39 43.57
C ILE A 353 -24.12 6.69 42.13
N GLN A 354 -25.21 7.45 41.94
CA GLN A 354 -25.66 7.86 40.61
C GLN A 354 -24.63 8.76 39.89
N ALA A 355 -24.00 9.70 40.59
CA ALA A 355 -22.93 10.54 40.03
C ALA A 355 -21.68 9.73 39.65
N SER A 356 -21.31 8.72 40.45
CA SER A 356 -20.19 7.81 40.14
C SER A 356 -20.51 6.95 38.91
N LEU A 357 -21.71 6.36 38.83
CA LEU A 357 -22.15 5.60 37.66
C LEU A 357 -22.25 6.46 36.39
N GLN A 358 -22.66 7.72 36.50
CA GLN A 358 -22.63 8.67 35.38
C GLN A 358 -21.20 9.03 34.96
N THR A 359 -20.26 9.10 35.91
CA THR A 359 -18.83 9.34 35.64
C THR A 359 -18.19 8.13 34.96
N GLU A 360 -18.47 6.91 35.42
CA GLU A 360 -18.02 5.67 34.77
C GLU A 360 -18.64 5.51 33.38
N GLN A 361 -19.92 5.85 33.19
CA GLN A 361 -20.53 5.85 31.85
C GLN A 361 -19.94 6.91 30.92
N ALA A 362 -19.61 8.11 31.44
CA ALA A 362 -18.91 9.13 30.67
C ALA A 362 -17.52 8.65 30.21
N GLN A 363 -16.73 8.09 31.13
CA GLN A 363 -15.41 7.51 30.83
C GLN A 363 -15.49 6.31 29.86
N ALA A 364 -16.51 5.46 30.00
CA ALA A 364 -16.78 4.40 29.04
C ALA A 364 -17.09 4.94 27.62
N THR A 365 -17.79 6.08 27.52
CA THR A 365 -18.02 6.75 26.22
C THR A 365 -16.82 7.52 25.67
N GLU A 366 -15.83 7.90 26.49
CA GLU A 366 -14.55 8.45 26.00
C GLU A 366 -13.65 7.38 25.35
N HIS A 367 -13.79 6.11 25.75
CA HIS A 367 -13.01 4.97 25.25
C HIS A 367 -13.65 4.21 24.07
N ALA A 368 -14.62 4.79 23.37
CA ALA A 368 -15.09 4.24 22.10
C ALA A 368 -13.93 4.13 21.09
N SER A 369 -13.77 2.97 20.47
CA SER A 369 -12.69 2.75 19.49
C SER A 369 -12.90 3.60 18.23
N VAL A 370 -11.81 3.91 17.53
CA VAL A 370 -11.91 4.68 16.27
C VAL A 370 -12.72 3.92 15.21
N GLN A 371 -12.75 2.59 15.28
CA GLN A 371 -13.57 1.72 14.43
C GLN A 371 -15.07 1.89 14.71
N GLU A 372 -15.49 1.87 15.97
CA GLU A 372 -16.90 2.11 16.36
C GLU A 372 -17.32 3.54 16.00
N ILE A 373 -16.45 4.53 16.25
CA ILE A 373 -16.69 5.93 15.91
C ILE A 373 -16.91 6.11 14.40
N LEU A 374 -16.08 5.46 13.56
CA LEU A 374 -16.22 5.52 12.10
C LEU A 374 -17.41 4.70 11.60
N SER A 375 -17.76 3.59 12.27
CA SER A 375 -18.98 2.81 11.99
C SER A 375 -20.24 3.65 12.19
N GLU A 376 -20.35 4.37 13.32
CA GLU A 376 -21.46 5.28 13.60
C GLU A 376 -21.58 6.40 12.54
N LEU A 377 -20.46 6.85 11.94
CA LEU A 377 -20.51 7.78 10.81
C LEU A 377 -20.93 7.12 9.49
N ALA A 378 -20.54 5.86 9.26
CA ALA A 378 -20.85 5.10 8.06
C ALA A 378 -22.29 4.60 7.99
N ASP A 379 -22.93 4.32 9.13
CA ASP A 379 -24.37 3.98 9.24
C ASP A 379 -25.29 5.07 8.66
N LYS A 380 -24.77 6.30 8.54
CA LYS A 380 -25.46 7.44 7.93
C LYS A 380 -25.40 7.43 6.39
N ILE A 381 -24.66 6.50 5.78
CA ILE A 381 -24.57 6.34 4.32
C ILE A 381 -25.83 5.65 3.78
N SER A 382 -26.59 6.36 2.95
CA SER A 382 -27.75 5.83 2.23
C SER A 382 -27.31 4.90 1.10
N ALA A 383 -27.68 3.62 1.21
CA ALA A 383 -27.58 2.63 0.13
C ALA A 383 -28.51 2.93 -1.06
N ASN A 384 -29.62 3.65 -0.82
CA ASN A 384 -30.66 3.94 -1.79
C ASN A 384 -30.29 5.08 -2.77
N SER A 385 -29.27 5.89 -2.46
CA SER A 385 -28.77 6.99 -3.28
C SER A 385 -27.33 6.70 -3.72
N ARG A 386 -26.97 6.98 -4.98
CA ARG A 386 -25.62 6.68 -5.51
C ARG A 386 -24.93 7.84 -6.22
N CYS A 387 -23.74 8.21 -5.73
CA CYS A 387 -22.87 9.23 -6.32
C CYS A 387 -21.91 8.60 -7.36
N LYS A 388 -22.00 9.03 -8.62
CA LYS A 388 -21.24 8.45 -9.75
C LYS A 388 -19.90 9.15 -9.97
N PHE A 389 -18.81 8.41 -9.86
CA PHE A 389 -17.44 8.88 -10.11
C PHE A 389 -16.92 8.28 -11.43
N ASN A 390 -16.33 9.12 -12.28
CA ASN A 390 -15.68 8.68 -13.52
C ASN A 390 -14.18 9.00 -13.39
N ILE A 391 -13.36 7.96 -13.26
CA ILE A 391 -11.96 8.07 -12.82
C ILE A 391 -11.03 7.53 -13.91
N ASN A 392 -10.00 8.30 -14.25
CA ASN A 392 -8.84 7.80 -14.99
C ASN A 392 -7.71 7.59 -13.98
N ARG A 393 -7.05 6.42 -14.00
CA ARG A 393 -5.93 6.12 -13.08
C ARG A 393 -4.72 7.05 -13.26
N SER A 394 -4.56 7.69 -14.43
CA SER A 394 -3.52 8.72 -14.64
C SER A 394 -3.93 10.12 -14.15
N ALA A 395 -5.14 10.31 -13.63
CA ALA A 395 -5.69 11.62 -13.24
C ALA A 395 -6.74 11.49 -12.11
N VAL A 396 -6.43 10.69 -11.09
CA VAL A 396 -7.38 10.30 -10.03
C VAL A 396 -7.84 11.49 -9.21
N LEU A 397 -6.92 12.35 -8.76
CA LEU A 397 -7.22 13.52 -7.93
C LEU A 397 -8.20 14.47 -8.61
N ASP A 398 -7.96 14.81 -9.88
CA ASP A 398 -8.87 15.62 -10.68
C ASP A 398 -10.20 14.90 -10.96
N GLY A 399 -10.18 13.57 -11.13
CA GLY A 399 -11.38 12.74 -11.26
C GLY A 399 -12.28 12.80 -10.01
N ALA A 400 -11.66 12.75 -8.83
CA ALA A 400 -12.31 12.92 -7.55
C ALA A 400 -12.87 14.34 -7.40
N PHE A 401 -12.05 15.37 -7.62
CA PHE A 401 -12.42 16.76 -7.39
C PHE A 401 -13.52 17.24 -8.36
N ARG A 402 -13.46 16.86 -9.65
CA ARG A 402 -14.57 17.06 -10.62
C ARG A 402 -15.85 16.30 -10.26
N SER A 403 -15.80 15.33 -9.36
CA SER A 403 -16.97 14.56 -8.91
C SER A 403 -17.54 15.13 -7.61
N PHE A 404 -16.68 15.53 -6.66
CA PHE A 404 -17.06 16.26 -5.44
C PHE A 404 -17.64 17.66 -5.70
N ASN A 405 -17.23 18.32 -6.79
CA ASN A 405 -17.74 19.64 -7.21
C ASN A 405 -19.07 19.60 -7.99
N ARG A 406 -19.72 18.44 -8.13
CA ARG A 406 -21.03 18.37 -8.80
C ARG A 406 -22.14 18.82 -7.85
N ALA A 407 -23.07 19.64 -8.34
CA ALA A 407 -24.27 20.03 -7.59
C ALA A 407 -25.18 18.84 -7.19
N THR A 408 -24.92 17.64 -7.72
CA THR A 408 -25.60 16.38 -7.36
C THR A 408 -24.74 15.46 -6.48
N TYR A 409 -23.65 15.97 -5.90
CA TYR A 409 -22.82 15.20 -4.98
C TYR A 409 -23.33 15.32 -3.55
N ASP A 410 -23.73 14.18 -2.99
CA ASP A 410 -24.04 13.99 -1.57
C ASP A 410 -22.97 13.05 -0.97
N PRO A 411 -22.24 13.44 0.09
CA PRO A 411 -21.27 12.56 0.74
C PRO A 411 -21.91 11.38 1.48
N ASN A 412 -23.20 11.48 1.82
CA ASN A 412 -23.97 10.41 2.45
C ASN A 412 -24.54 9.41 1.42
N ALA A 413 -24.39 9.67 0.11
CA ALA A 413 -24.82 8.74 -0.93
C ALA A 413 -23.70 7.73 -1.27
N THR A 414 -24.06 6.45 -1.40
CA THR A 414 -23.11 5.37 -1.71
C THR A 414 -22.35 5.63 -3.00
N MET A 415 -21.03 5.39 -3.02
CA MET A 415 -20.23 5.62 -4.22
C MET A 415 -20.58 4.62 -5.34
N ASN A 416 -20.34 5.06 -6.58
CA ASN A 416 -20.40 4.24 -7.79
C ASN A 416 -19.23 4.65 -8.69
N ILE A 417 -18.11 3.93 -8.55
CA ILE A 417 -16.88 4.19 -9.31
C ILE A 417 -16.97 3.53 -10.68
N LYS A 418 -16.58 4.28 -11.72
CA LYS A 418 -16.26 3.75 -13.04
C LYS A 418 -14.86 4.21 -13.43
N PHE A 419 -13.95 3.25 -13.56
CA PHE A 419 -12.65 3.50 -14.17
C PHE A 419 -12.78 3.54 -15.69
N SER A 420 -12.00 4.42 -16.32
CA SER A 420 -11.78 4.43 -17.76
C SER A 420 -10.44 3.77 -18.09
N ASP A 421 -10.44 2.87 -19.07
CA ASP A 421 -9.23 2.22 -19.58
C ASP A 421 -8.32 3.21 -20.36
N ASP A 422 -7.14 2.72 -20.77
CA ASP A 422 -6.15 3.46 -21.56
C ASP A 422 -6.69 3.98 -22.92
N LEU A 423 -7.91 3.59 -23.32
CA LEU A 423 -8.60 3.95 -24.56
C LEU A 423 -9.86 4.79 -24.29
N GLY A 424 -10.08 5.25 -23.05
CA GLY A 424 -11.22 6.09 -22.65
C GLY A 424 -12.56 5.35 -22.54
N ARG A 425 -12.57 4.02 -22.58
CA ARG A 425 -13.75 3.16 -22.46
C ARG A 425 -13.97 2.81 -20.99
N ASN A 426 -15.20 2.56 -20.56
CA ASN A 426 -15.43 2.09 -19.18
C ASN A 426 -14.85 0.68 -19.02
N GLU A 427 -14.17 0.41 -17.91
CA GLU A 427 -13.77 -0.94 -17.53
C GLU A 427 -14.99 -1.79 -17.13
N GLU A 428 -14.90 -3.11 -17.35
CA GLU A 428 -16.00 -4.07 -17.14
C GLU A 428 -16.11 -4.47 -15.66
N ALA A 429 -16.29 -3.47 -14.79
CA ALA A 429 -16.47 -3.62 -13.37
C ALA A 429 -17.86 -3.11 -12.93
N VAL A 430 -18.60 -3.93 -12.18
CA VAL A 430 -19.79 -3.50 -11.45
C VAL A 430 -19.35 -3.08 -10.06
N ASP A 431 -19.48 -1.80 -9.72
CA ASP A 431 -19.09 -1.33 -8.38
C ASP A 431 -20.09 -1.79 -7.31
N LEU A 432 -19.69 -2.88 -6.65
CA LEU A 432 -20.27 -3.45 -5.43
C LEU A 432 -19.30 -3.31 -4.23
N GLY A 433 -18.24 -2.49 -4.34
CA GLY A 433 -17.30 -2.21 -3.25
C GLY A 433 -15.81 -2.29 -3.63
N GLY A 434 -15.43 -3.21 -4.51
CA GLY A 434 -14.04 -3.36 -4.97
C GLY A 434 -13.50 -2.11 -5.70
N PRO A 435 -14.18 -1.62 -6.75
CA PRO A 435 -13.84 -0.36 -7.42
C PRO A 435 -13.85 0.87 -6.49
N ARG A 436 -14.73 0.90 -5.47
CA ARG A 436 -14.70 1.91 -4.39
C ARG A 436 -13.41 1.85 -3.58
N ARG A 437 -12.99 0.67 -3.12
CA ARG A 437 -11.74 0.49 -2.34
C ARG A 437 -10.50 0.87 -3.16
N GLU A 438 -10.41 0.42 -4.42
CA GLU A 438 -9.30 0.80 -5.31
C GLU A 438 -9.23 2.32 -5.52
N PHE A 439 -10.36 2.98 -5.77
CA PHE A 439 -10.40 4.43 -5.94
C PHE A 439 -9.96 5.19 -4.70
N LEU A 440 -10.44 4.82 -3.51
CA LEU A 440 -10.09 5.52 -2.27
C LEU A 440 -8.60 5.36 -1.93
N ARG A 441 -8.01 4.19 -2.18
CA ARG A 441 -6.56 3.97 -2.11
C ARG A 441 -5.80 4.89 -3.06
N LEU A 442 -6.11 4.83 -4.36
CA LEU A 442 -5.49 5.69 -5.38
C LEU A 442 -5.69 7.19 -5.10
N LEU A 443 -6.74 7.58 -4.37
CA LEU A 443 -7.00 8.96 -3.97
C LEU A 443 -6.11 9.42 -2.80
N MET A 444 -5.82 8.55 -1.82
CA MET A 444 -4.87 8.89 -0.74
C MET A 444 -3.44 9.01 -1.30
N GLU A 445 -3.04 8.06 -2.15
CA GLU A 445 -1.76 8.10 -2.88
C GLU A 445 -1.62 9.39 -3.70
N ALA A 446 -2.66 9.77 -4.45
CA ALA A 446 -2.66 10.99 -5.26
C ALA A 446 -2.76 12.29 -4.44
N LEU A 447 -3.14 12.24 -3.16
CA LEU A 447 -3.08 13.39 -2.24
C LEU A 447 -1.67 13.57 -1.67
N MET A 448 -1.05 12.50 -1.18
CA MET A 448 0.32 12.49 -0.65
C MET A 448 1.35 13.00 -1.67
N MET A 449 1.10 12.74 -2.96
CA MET A 449 1.94 13.19 -4.08
C MET A 449 1.50 14.53 -4.69
N SER A 450 0.59 15.27 -4.05
CA SER A 450 0.06 16.54 -4.58
C SER A 450 0.75 17.78 -4.00
N SER A 451 0.83 18.86 -4.78
CA SER A 451 1.43 20.14 -4.42
C SER A 451 0.74 20.89 -3.26
N MET A 452 -0.34 20.34 -2.69
CA MET A 452 -0.98 20.86 -1.48
C MET A 452 -0.25 20.47 -0.19
N PHE A 453 0.67 19.50 -0.25
CA PHE A 453 1.42 18.99 0.88
C PHE A 453 2.94 19.05 0.62
N GLU A 454 3.72 19.23 1.68
CA GLU A 454 5.19 19.29 1.62
C GLU A 454 5.81 18.62 2.86
N GLY A 455 6.96 17.96 2.70
CA GLY A 455 7.67 17.28 3.79
C GLY A 455 8.27 15.95 3.36
N SER A 456 8.56 15.07 4.32
CA SER A 456 8.92 13.68 4.03
C SER A 456 7.68 12.82 3.82
N GLU A 457 7.85 11.68 3.15
CA GLU A 457 6.81 10.68 2.87
C GLU A 457 5.96 10.32 4.10
N TYR A 458 6.59 10.26 5.27
CA TYR A 458 5.98 9.86 6.55
C TYR A 458 5.59 11.05 7.46
N SER A 459 5.75 12.30 7.01
CA SER A 459 5.47 13.49 7.83
C SER A 459 5.37 14.75 6.96
N GLN A 460 4.21 14.97 6.33
CA GLN A 460 3.92 16.14 5.51
C GLN A 460 3.09 17.21 6.27
N ASN A 461 3.44 18.48 6.05
CA ASN A 461 2.62 19.64 6.37
C ASN A 461 1.81 20.06 5.13
N LEU A 462 0.92 21.05 5.29
CA LEU A 462 0.34 21.74 4.14
C LEU A 462 1.41 22.63 3.48
N ALA A 463 1.50 22.57 2.16
CA ALA A 463 2.26 23.52 1.34
C ALA A 463 1.42 24.77 1.04
N LEU A 464 2.05 25.83 0.54
CA LEU A 464 1.37 27.05 0.08
C LEU A 464 1.21 27.10 -1.46
N ASP A 465 0.27 26.31 -1.99
CA ASP A 465 -0.09 26.31 -3.41
C ASP A 465 -1.25 27.29 -3.66
N ILE A 466 -0.91 28.45 -4.24
CA ILE A 466 -1.87 29.53 -4.53
C ILE A 466 -2.91 29.14 -5.60
N PRO A 467 -2.55 28.50 -6.74
CA PRO A 467 -3.52 27.86 -7.64
C PRO A 467 -4.49 26.91 -6.93
N ALA A 468 -3.99 25.98 -6.10
CA ALA A 468 -4.81 25.03 -5.36
C ALA A 468 -5.73 25.71 -4.34
N HIS A 469 -5.27 26.77 -3.68
CA HIS A 469 -6.10 27.57 -2.77
C HIS A 469 -7.22 28.30 -3.52
N ARG A 470 -6.90 28.95 -4.65
CA ARG A 470 -7.87 29.64 -5.53
C ARG A 470 -8.94 28.69 -6.09
N GLU A 471 -8.57 27.44 -6.35
CA GLU A 471 -9.45 26.39 -6.89
C GLU A 471 -10.09 25.52 -5.80
N ASP A 472 -9.99 25.95 -4.54
CA ASP A 472 -10.57 25.31 -3.34
C ASP A 472 -10.14 23.84 -3.13
N ARG A 473 -8.99 23.45 -3.70
CA ARG A 473 -8.50 22.06 -3.69
C ARG A 473 -8.21 21.55 -2.28
N TYR A 474 -7.82 22.42 -1.35
CA TYR A 474 -7.62 22.08 0.08
C TYR A 474 -8.92 21.62 0.75
N PHE A 475 -10.06 22.26 0.49
CA PHE A 475 -11.37 21.81 0.96
C PHE A 475 -11.73 20.44 0.36
N LEU A 476 -11.37 20.21 -0.90
CA LEU A 476 -11.58 18.92 -1.56
C LEU A 476 -10.63 17.82 -1.06
N ALA A 477 -9.43 18.17 -0.59
CA ALA A 477 -8.49 17.27 0.07
C ALA A 477 -8.98 16.84 1.47
N GLY A 478 -9.41 17.80 2.31
CA GLY A 478 -10.01 17.49 3.61
C GLY A 478 -11.29 16.65 3.47
N ARG A 479 -12.12 16.97 2.47
CA ARG A 479 -13.30 16.17 2.09
C ARG A 479 -12.90 14.75 1.64
N ALA A 480 -11.87 14.62 0.80
CA ALA A 480 -11.41 13.32 0.30
C ALA A 480 -10.98 12.39 1.44
N ILE A 481 -10.25 12.91 2.42
CA ILE A 481 -9.82 12.16 3.62
C ILE A 481 -11.03 11.73 4.45
N ALA A 482 -11.96 12.65 4.75
CA ALA A 482 -13.19 12.32 5.48
C ALA A 482 -14.04 11.26 4.76
N VAL A 483 -14.18 11.37 3.43
CA VAL A 483 -14.89 10.40 2.61
C VAL A 483 -14.19 9.04 2.62
N SER A 484 -12.85 9.00 2.55
CA SER A 484 -12.10 7.74 2.60
C SER A 484 -12.33 6.98 3.91
N LEU A 485 -12.17 7.66 5.05
CA LEU A 485 -12.33 7.07 6.38
C LEU A 485 -13.73 6.48 6.59
N VAL A 486 -14.79 7.16 6.13
CA VAL A 486 -16.18 6.76 6.40
C VAL A 486 -16.77 5.84 5.32
N HIS A 487 -16.27 5.85 4.07
CA HIS A 487 -16.70 4.91 3.02
C HIS A 487 -15.88 3.60 2.97
N GLY A 488 -15.00 3.36 3.95
CA GLY A 488 -14.20 2.14 4.04
C GLY A 488 -13.02 2.08 3.06
N GLY A 489 -12.37 3.22 2.84
CA GLY A 489 -11.04 3.33 2.23
C GLY A 489 -9.93 3.41 3.28
N PRO A 490 -8.66 3.53 2.84
CA PRO A 490 -7.54 3.70 3.75
C PRO A 490 -7.53 5.11 4.39
N PRO A 491 -6.88 5.25 5.55
CA PRO A 491 -6.62 6.55 6.16
C PRO A 491 -5.48 7.29 5.43
N PRO A 492 -5.23 8.58 5.68
CA PRO A 492 -4.14 9.29 5.02
C PRO A 492 -2.76 8.82 5.51
N SER A 493 -2.53 8.68 6.82
CA SER A 493 -1.28 8.15 7.41
C SER A 493 0.05 8.85 7.01
N PHE A 494 0.02 10.02 6.38
CA PHE A 494 1.20 10.77 5.94
C PHE A 494 1.36 12.16 6.57
N LEU A 495 0.42 12.62 7.42
CA LEU A 495 0.49 13.97 8.00
C LEU A 495 1.55 14.07 9.10
N SER A 496 2.14 15.25 9.25
CA SER A 496 3.01 15.56 10.39
C SER A 496 2.21 15.59 11.71
N THR A 497 2.90 15.35 12.83
CA THR A 497 2.35 15.57 14.17
C THR A 497 1.89 17.01 14.35
N THR A 498 2.64 17.98 13.83
CA THR A 498 2.35 19.42 13.93
C THR A 498 1.03 19.78 13.25
N LEU A 499 0.77 19.25 12.04
CA LEU A 499 -0.49 19.45 11.32
C LEU A 499 -1.64 18.73 12.01
N PHE A 500 -1.44 17.52 12.54
CA PHE A 500 -2.47 16.83 13.32
C PHE A 500 -2.85 17.59 14.60
N ASP A 501 -1.87 18.12 15.34
CA ASP A 501 -2.11 18.91 16.55
C ASP A 501 -2.92 20.18 16.21
N CYS A 502 -2.67 20.81 15.05
CA CYS A 502 -3.50 21.90 14.53
C CYS A 502 -4.94 21.46 14.26
N LEU A 503 -5.17 20.26 13.70
CA LEU A 503 -6.53 19.74 13.46
C LEU A 503 -7.26 19.46 14.79
N ALA A 504 -6.57 18.87 15.76
CA ALA A 504 -7.12 18.46 17.04
C ALA A 504 -7.49 19.64 17.96
N ALA A 505 -6.62 20.64 18.10
CA ALA A 505 -6.80 21.74 19.07
C ALA A 505 -6.66 23.16 18.48
N GLY A 506 -6.33 23.30 17.18
CA GLY A 506 -6.21 24.57 16.46
C GLY A 506 -4.77 25.01 16.21
N SER A 507 -4.54 25.87 15.22
CA SER A 507 -3.19 26.31 14.83
C SER A 507 -2.40 27.01 15.93
N HIS A 508 -3.08 27.58 16.93
CA HIS A 508 -2.47 28.20 18.11
C HIS A 508 -1.81 27.21 19.10
N THR A 509 -2.09 25.91 19.02
CA THR A 509 -1.42 24.88 19.85
C THR A 509 -0.25 24.20 19.15
N ALA A 510 0.06 24.60 17.92
CA ALA A 510 1.12 24.02 17.11
C ALA A 510 2.50 24.15 17.78
N LYS A 511 3.34 23.11 17.64
CA LYS A 511 4.72 23.10 18.13
C LYS A 511 5.67 22.68 17.01
N PRO A 512 5.76 23.47 15.91
CA PRO A 512 6.61 23.16 14.78
C PRO A 512 8.07 23.04 15.20
N VAL A 513 8.77 22.05 14.65
CA VAL A 513 10.18 21.77 14.91
C VAL A 513 10.99 21.86 13.62
N LEU A 514 12.32 21.97 13.70
CA LEU A 514 13.19 22.22 12.54
C LEU A 514 12.98 21.23 11.37
N LYS A 515 12.70 19.96 11.67
CA LYS A 515 12.40 18.89 10.68
C LYS A 515 11.07 19.08 9.91
N ASP A 516 10.22 20.00 10.33
CA ASP A 516 8.91 20.27 9.71
C ASP A 516 9.04 21.24 8.52
N ILE A 517 10.20 21.89 8.36
CA ILE A 517 10.53 22.71 7.17
C ILE A 517 10.90 21.78 6.01
N ALA A 518 10.03 21.71 4.99
CA ALA A 518 10.27 20.90 3.79
C ALA A 518 11.30 21.53 2.83
N ASP A 519 11.40 22.86 2.80
CA ASP A 519 12.35 23.60 1.96
C ASP A 519 13.78 23.47 2.52
N THR A 520 14.67 22.84 1.74
CA THR A 520 16.05 22.53 2.14
C THR A 520 16.91 23.77 2.39
N ASP A 521 16.69 24.87 1.66
CA ASP A 521 17.50 26.08 1.80
C ASP A 521 17.07 26.89 3.02
N ILE A 522 15.75 27.03 3.23
CA ILE A 522 15.19 27.62 4.45
C ILE A 522 15.57 26.75 5.67
N TYR A 523 15.49 25.43 5.57
CA TYR A 523 15.94 24.50 6.62
C TYR A 523 17.42 24.76 6.97
N ASN A 524 18.31 24.83 5.98
CA ASN A 524 19.74 25.08 6.19
C ASN A 524 20.05 26.51 6.68
N GLN A 525 19.21 27.51 6.40
CA GLN A 525 19.31 28.85 6.97
C GLN A 525 18.90 28.86 8.45
N VAL A 526 17.69 28.37 8.77
CA VAL A 526 17.15 28.32 10.13
C VAL A 526 17.99 27.41 11.03
N LYS A 527 18.51 26.30 10.50
CA LYS A 527 19.44 25.42 11.20
C LYS A 527 20.67 26.19 11.69
N ARG A 528 21.33 26.97 10.82
CA ARG A 528 22.52 27.75 11.19
C ARG A 528 22.22 28.85 12.20
N VAL A 529 21.03 29.48 12.14
CA VAL A 529 20.56 30.40 13.19
C VAL A 529 20.40 29.67 14.53
N SER A 530 19.84 28.45 14.52
CA SER A 530 19.65 27.64 15.74
C SER A 530 20.96 27.11 16.35
N GLU A 531 21.93 26.72 15.51
CA GLU A 531 23.22 26.16 15.94
C GLU A 531 24.25 27.25 16.31
N SER A 532 23.99 28.52 15.96
CA SER A 532 24.88 29.65 16.29
C SER A 532 25.16 29.73 17.79
N SER A 533 26.45 29.73 18.16
CA SER A 533 26.91 29.74 19.56
C SER A 533 27.47 31.10 19.99
N LYS A 534 27.97 31.91 19.05
CA LYS A 534 28.42 33.28 19.29
C LYS A 534 27.44 34.29 18.70
N TYR A 535 27.54 35.52 19.18
CA TYR A 535 26.73 36.63 18.67
C TYR A 535 27.07 36.98 17.21
N GLU A 536 28.36 36.98 16.85
CA GLU A 536 28.82 37.26 15.48
C GLU A 536 28.29 36.22 14.48
N ASP A 537 28.38 34.92 14.81
CA ASP A 537 27.83 33.83 14.01
C ASP A 537 26.31 34.00 13.78
N LEU A 538 25.57 34.37 14.83
CA LEU A 538 24.12 34.58 14.80
C LEU A 538 23.71 35.78 13.91
N ILE A 539 24.45 36.89 13.99
CA ILE A 539 24.23 38.06 13.13
C ILE A 539 24.56 37.71 11.68
N ALA A 540 25.67 37.02 11.42
CA ALA A 540 26.03 36.60 10.06
C ALA A 540 25.01 35.61 9.45
N ALA A 541 24.50 34.66 10.24
CA ALA A 541 23.48 33.71 9.79
C ALA A 541 22.14 34.41 9.49
N THR A 542 21.69 35.32 10.36
CA THR A 542 20.43 36.06 10.16
C THR A 542 20.51 37.08 9.02
N GLN A 543 21.66 37.72 8.80
CA GLN A 543 21.86 38.65 7.69
C GLN A 543 21.76 37.95 6.31
N GLN A 544 22.19 36.69 6.20
CA GLN A 544 22.04 35.91 4.95
C GLN A 544 20.60 35.54 4.60
N MET A 545 19.66 35.69 5.53
CA MET A 545 18.23 35.45 5.33
C MET A 545 17.37 36.68 5.63
N GLN A 546 17.97 37.88 5.60
CA GLN A 546 17.33 39.14 6.02
C GLN A 546 16.01 39.43 5.28
N ASP A 547 15.95 39.24 3.97
CA ASP A 547 14.74 39.48 3.17
C ASP A 547 13.62 38.48 3.51
N TYR A 548 13.98 37.23 3.78
CA TYR A 548 13.03 36.22 4.27
C TYR A 548 12.51 36.59 5.66
N LEU A 549 13.37 37.01 6.59
CA LEU A 549 12.96 37.47 7.92
C LEU A 549 12.06 38.71 7.86
N ALA A 550 12.28 39.61 6.90
CA ALA A 550 11.42 40.77 6.68
C ALA A 550 10.02 40.33 6.23
N ASN A 551 9.94 39.45 5.22
CA ASN A 551 8.68 38.92 4.71
C ASN A 551 7.94 38.04 5.73
N ALA A 552 8.67 37.36 6.62
CA ALA A 552 8.11 36.57 7.72
C ALA A 552 7.63 37.41 8.93
N GLY A 553 7.96 38.71 8.98
CA GLY A 553 7.74 39.55 10.16
C GLY A 553 8.68 39.26 11.34
N CYS A 554 9.70 38.43 11.13
CA CYS A 554 10.66 38.00 12.16
C CYS A 554 11.90 38.91 12.28
N LEU A 555 12.13 39.82 11.33
CA LEU A 555 13.32 40.68 11.31
C LEU A 555 13.34 41.66 12.49
N ARG A 556 14.25 41.43 13.44
CA ARG A 556 14.48 42.30 14.61
C ARG A 556 15.96 42.49 14.93
N PRO A 557 16.37 43.63 15.54
CA PRO A 557 17.71 43.78 16.09
C PRO A 557 17.91 42.84 17.29
N LEU A 558 18.75 41.82 17.12
CA LEU A 558 19.18 40.94 18.20
C LEU A 558 20.28 41.63 19.03
N LYS A 559 20.29 41.40 20.35
CA LYS A 559 21.26 41.97 21.29
C LYS A 559 22.11 40.91 22.01
N ARG A 560 21.65 39.66 22.04
CA ARG A 560 22.31 38.52 22.70
C ARG A 560 22.04 37.22 21.96
N VAL A 561 22.86 36.19 22.23
CA VAL A 561 22.69 34.86 21.63
C VAL A 561 21.37 34.21 22.07
N GLN A 562 20.96 34.42 23.33
CA GLN A 562 19.74 33.87 23.95
C GLN A 562 18.42 34.46 23.41
N GLU A 563 18.49 35.26 22.34
CA GLU A 563 17.33 35.78 21.60
C GLU A 563 17.08 34.94 20.33
N LYS A 564 17.94 33.95 20.03
CA LYS A 564 17.83 33.03 18.88
C LYS A 564 16.71 32.00 19.07
N GLU A 565 16.48 31.51 20.29
CA GLU A 565 15.50 30.44 20.56
C GLU A 565 14.09 30.91 20.19
N GLN A 566 13.73 32.12 20.62
CA GLN A 566 12.49 32.77 20.21
C GLN A 566 12.48 33.05 18.70
N LEU A 567 13.61 33.48 18.10
CA LEU A 567 13.64 33.79 16.65
C LEU A 567 13.40 32.54 15.79
N VAL A 568 14.02 31.41 16.16
CA VAL A 568 13.80 30.12 15.50
C VAL A 568 12.35 29.66 15.67
N HIS A 569 11.75 29.84 16.85
CA HIS A 569 10.33 29.57 17.05
C HIS A 569 9.42 30.47 16.18
N ASP A 570 9.67 31.78 16.14
CA ASP A 570 8.90 32.73 15.33
C ASP A 570 8.95 32.35 13.83
N ILE A 571 10.14 31.99 13.33
CA ILE A 571 10.33 31.54 11.95
C ILE A 571 9.61 30.21 11.69
N LEU A 572 9.68 29.25 12.61
CA LEU A 572 9.01 27.95 12.48
C LEU A 572 7.49 28.11 12.47
N MET A 573 6.94 28.96 13.34
CA MET A 573 5.52 29.30 13.34
C MET A 573 5.10 29.99 12.05
N PHE A 574 5.90 30.92 11.50
CA PHE A 574 5.62 31.51 10.19
C PHE A 574 5.62 30.46 9.06
N GLN A 575 6.70 29.67 8.97
CA GLN A 575 6.95 28.76 7.85
C GLN A 575 6.03 27.54 7.83
N VAL A 576 5.69 26.98 8.99
CA VAL A 576 4.91 25.73 9.08
C VAL A 576 3.43 25.98 9.33
N VAL A 577 3.07 27.12 9.95
CA VAL A 577 1.69 27.38 10.41
C VAL A 577 1.10 28.63 9.77
N HIS A 578 1.61 29.83 10.07
CA HIS A 578 0.94 31.08 9.71
C HIS A 578 0.84 31.30 8.20
N ARG A 579 1.86 30.94 7.41
CA ARG A 579 1.81 31.11 5.95
C ARG A 579 0.75 30.24 5.26
N VAL A 580 0.29 29.16 5.90
CA VAL A 580 -0.72 28.22 5.38
C VAL A 580 -2.06 28.28 6.12
N GLU A 581 -2.28 29.25 7.01
CA GLU A 581 -3.52 29.38 7.80
C GLU A 581 -4.79 29.42 6.92
N ALA A 582 -4.77 30.15 5.78
CA ALA A 582 -5.93 30.18 4.87
C ALA A 582 -6.15 28.84 4.11
N PRO A 583 -5.14 28.18 3.52
CA PRO A 583 -5.23 26.78 3.10
C PRO A 583 -5.73 25.81 4.19
N PHE A 584 -5.23 25.95 5.42
CA PHE A 584 -5.57 25.11 6.58
C PHE A 584 -7.04 25.24 6.97
N GLN A 585 -7.59 26.46 7.02
CA GLN A 585 -9.02 26.69 7.26
C GLN A 585 -9.91 26.03 6.19
N ARG A 586 -9.51 26.08 4.91
CA ARG A 586 -10.23 25.35 3.84
C ARG A 586 -10.13 23.84 4.02
N PHE A 587 -8.95 23.32 4.38
CA PHE A 587 -8.73 21.90 4.65
C PHE A 587 -9.57 21.39 5.84
N GLN A 588 -9.59 22.11 6.97
CA GLN A 588 -10.46 21.82 8.10
C GLN A 588 -11.94 21.83 7.70
N GLU A 589 -12.40 22.84 6.95
CA GLU A 589 -13.79 22.90 6.47
C GLU A 589 -14.15 21.71 5.58
N GLY A 590 -13.17 21.21 4.79
CA GLY A 590 -13.30 19.97 4.04
C GLY A 590 -13.49 18.74 4.93
N LEU A 591 -12.65 18.63 5.97
CA LEU A 591 -12.62 17.51 6.92
C LEU A 591 -13.83 17.46 7.86
N LYS A 592 -14.66 18.52 7.92
CA LYS A 592 -16.01 18.49 8.53
C LYS A 592 -17.01 17.62 7.76
N THR A 593 -16.71 17.26 6.51
CA THR A 593 -17.54 16.32 5.73
C THR A 593 -17.79 15.03 6.52
N LEU A 594 -19.03 14.53 6.53
CA LEU A 594 -19.47 13.36 7.32
C LEU A 594 -19.22 13.46 8.85
N GLY A 595 -18.88 14.64 9.37
CA GLY A 595 -18.66 14.88 10.81
C GLY A 595 -17.28 14.46 11.33
N VAL A 596 -16.36 14.02 10.47
CA VAL A 596 -15.07 13.41 10.86
C VAL A 596 -14.24 14.33 11.77
N LEU A 597 -14.03 15.60 11.39
CA LEU A 597 -13.29 16.55 12.24
C LEU A 597 -13.91 16.70 13.65
N GLY A 598 -15.25 16.68 13.76
CA GLY A 598 -15.96 16.80 15.04
C GLY A 598 -15.90 15.55 15.93
N LYS A 599 -15.44 14.41 15.39
CA LYS A 599 -15.06 13.22 16.16
C LYS A 599 -13.56 13.23 16.49
N LEU A 600 -12.70 13.58 15.53
CA LEU A 600 -11.25 13.74 15.71
C LEU A 600 -10.94 14.70 16.87
N GLN A 601 -11.60 15.85 16.95
CA GLN A 601 -11.39 16.84 18.01
C GLN A 601 -11.91 16.40 19.40
N LYS A 602 -12.69 15.32 19.48
CA LYS A 602 -13.16 14.74 20.76
C LYS A 602 -12.30 13.57 21.24
N SER A 603 -11.73 12.80 20.31
CA SER A 603 -10.95 11.60 20.61
C SER A 603 -9.61 11.63 19.85
N PRO A 604 -8.78 12.68 20.02
CA PRO A 604 -7.62 12.92 19.15
C PRO A 604 -6.60 11.78 19.17
N ASP A 605 -6.35 11.16 20.32
CA ASP A 605 -5.38 10.07 20.42
C ASP A 605 -5.85 8.80 19.70
N SER A 606 -7.16 8.53 19.67
CA SER A 606 -7.75 7.45 18.86
C SER A 606 -7.64 7.70 17.35
N PHE A 607 -7.58 8.97 16.92
CA PHE A 607 -7.47 9.36 15.50
C PHE A 607 -6.02 9.60 15.04
N ARG A 608 -5.07 9.92 15.93
CA ARG A 608 -3.67 10.19 15.58
C ARG A 608 -3.01 9.05 14.76
N PRO A 609 -3.18 7.75 15.09
CA PRO A 609 -2.72 6.62 14.29
C PRO A 609 -3.17 6.60 12.82
N LEU A 610 -4.31 7.22 12.51
CA LEU A 610 -4.87 7.26 11.16
C LEU A 610 -4.33 8.44 10.35
N PHE A 611 -3.98 9.55 11.02
CA PHE A 611 -3.59 10.78 10.33
C PHE A 611 -2.07 10.92 10.20
N CYS A 612 -1.33 10.60 11.26
CA CYS A 612 0.13 10.56 11.23
C CYS A 612 0.63 9.19 10.74
N HIS A 613 1.87 9.12 10.29
CA HIS A 613 2.49 7.82 10.00
C HIS A 613 2.72 7.02 11.29
N GLN A 614 2.30 5.76 11.27
CA GLN A 614 2.66 4.74 12.24
C GLN A 614 3.30 3.57 11.52
N GLN A 615 4.41 3.07 12.07
CA GLN A 615 5.09 1.88 11.59
C GLN A 615 4.33 0.61 12.02
N SER A 616 3.14 0.41 11.45
CA SER A 616 2.30 -0.77 11.64
C SER A 616 2.27 -1.55 10.33
N ALA A 617 3.05 -2.61 10.27
CA ALA A 617 3.09 -3.51 9.12
C ALA A 617 1.94 -4.52 9.13
N LEU A 618 1.53 -4.99 7.94
CA LEU A 618 0.89 -6.30 7.83
C LEU A 618 1.93 -7.39 8.12
N THR A 619 1.49 -8.46 8.81
CA THR A 619 2.27 -9.67 9.07
C THR A 619 1.53 -10.89 8.53
N ALA A 620 2.19 -12.03 8.43
CA ALA A 620 1.59 -13.30 8.04
C ALA A 620 0.46 -13.72 9.00
N GLU A 621 0.64 -13.49 10.30
CA GLU A 621 -0.37 -13.74 11.36
C GLU A 621 -1.63 -12.89 11.13
N ILE A 622 -1.48 -11.57 10.92
CA ILE A 622 -2.59 -10.66 10.61
C ILE A 622 -3.29 -11.07 9.31
N MET A 623 -2.54 -11.53 8.31
CA MET A 623 -3.09 -11.97 7.03
C MET A 623 -3.76 -13.35 7.09
N GLU A 624 -3.42 -14.23 8.06
CA GLU A 624 -4.15 -15.46 8.30
C GLU A 624 -5.49 -15.18 9.00
N ASP A 625 -5.47 -14.46 10.12
CA ASP A 625 -6.68 -14.13 10.91
C ASP A 625 -7.70 -13.33 10.08
N LEU A 626 -7.22 -12.47 9.18
CA LEU A 626 -8.05 -11.66 8.28
C LEU A 626 -8.73 -12.47 7.16
N PHE A 627 -8.24 -13.67 6.84
CA PHE A 627 -8.72 -14.50 5.73
C PHE A 627 -9.18 -15.90 6.19
N PRO A 628 -10.29 -16.00 6.95
CA PRO A 628 -10.88 -17.28 7.33
C PRO A 628 -11.14 -18.18 6.11
N ILE A 629 -10.71 -19.43 6.23
CA ILE A 629 -10.71 -20.41 5.14
C ILE A 629 -12.02 -21.21 5.15
N HIS A 630 -12.83 -21.04 4.12
CA HIS A 630 -14.00 -21.87 3.84
C HIS A 630 -13.55 -23.20 3.22
N LEU A 631 -13.95 -24.30 3.85
CA LEU A 631 -13.57 -25.66 3.47
C LEU A 631 -14.83 -26.49 3.18
N SER A 632 -14.74 -27.37 2.18
CA SER A 632 -15.78 -28.31 1.77
C SER A 632 -16.21 -29.25 2.89
N ALA A 633 -17.37 -29.89 2.68
CA ALA A 633 -17.95 -30.85 3.63
C ALA A 633 -16.95 -31.95 4.04
N GLN A 634 -16.90 -32.25 5.34
CA GLN A 634 -15.96 -33.20 5.91
C GLN A 634 -16.09 -34.59 5.26
N GLY A 635 -14.94 -35.22 4.95
CA GLY A 635 -14.90 -36.53 4.29
C GLY A 635 -15.05 -36.50 2.76
N SER A 636 -15.38 -35.34 2.15
CA SER A 636 -15.40 -35.20 0.69
C SER A 636 -13.99 -35.23 0.08
N ASN A 637 -13.87 -35.62 -1.19
CA ASN A 637 -12.60 -35.57 -1.91
C ASN A 637 -12.10 -34.12 -2.10
N LYS A 638 -13.02 -33.16 -2.29
CA LYS A 638 -12.73 -31.72 -2.31
C LYS A 638 -11.99 -31.29 -1.05
N ARG A 639 -12.57 -31.59 0.12
CA ARG A 639 -11.98 -31.26 1.42
C ARG A 639 -10.55 -31.78 1.60
N ARG A 640 -10.26 -33.01 1.13
CA ARG A 640 -8.90 -33.57 1.18
C ARG A 640 -7.89 -32.81 0.32
N ALA A 641 -8.30 -32.30 -0.84
CA ALA A 641 -7.44 -31.50 -1.71
C ALA A 641 -7.19 -30.11 -1.14
N GLU A 642 -8.23 -29.49 -0.56
CA GLU A 642 -8.14 -28.19 0.12
C GLU A 642 -7.20 -28.24 1.34
N GLU A 643 -7.33 -29.28 2.18
CA GLU A 643 -6.48 -29.49 3.37
C GLU A 643 -4.99 -29.65 3.05
N MET A 644 -4.62 -30.06 1.83
CA MET A 644 -3.23 -30.09 1.37
C MET A 644 -2.68 -28.71 0.99
N VAL A 645 -3.56 -27.75 0.67
CA VAL A 645 -3.20 -26.41 0.20
C VAL A 645 -3.26 -25.36 1.32
N VAL A 646 -4.03 -25.61 2.38
CA VAL A 646 -4.05 -24.76 3.59
C VAL A 646 -2.63 -24.52 4.17
N PRO A 647 -1.73 -25.52 4.31
CA PRO A 647 -0.34 -25.27 4.68
C PRO A 647 0.39 -24.38 3.66
N TYR A 648 0.23 -24.64 2.35
CA TYR A 648 0.89 -23.86 1.30
C TYR A 648 0.50 -22.38 1.31
N TRP A 649 -0.73 -22.04 1.74
CA TRP A 649 -1.13 -20.65 1.96
C TRP A 649 -0.37 -20.01 3.13
N ARG A 650 -0.29 -20.69 4.27
CA ARG A 650 0.44 -20.21 5.46
C ARG A 650 1.94 -20.05 5.18
N ASP A 651 2.54 -21.08 4.60
CA ASP A 651 3.95 -21.08 4.18
C ASP A 651 4.23 -19.92 3.20
N TYR A 652 3.29 -19.60 2.30
CA TYR A 652 3.40 -18.48 1.36
C TYR A 652 3.29 -17.11 2.03
N LEU A 653 2.44 -16.95 3.06
CA LEU A 653 2.36 -15.70 3.82
C LEU A 653 3.66 -15.45 4.61
N ILE A 654 4.22 -16.50 5.23
CA ILE A 654 5.51 -16.43 5.94
C ILE A 654 6.65 -16.11 4.96
N ASP A 655 6.74 -16.83 3.83
CA ASP A 655 7.71 -16.54 2.76
C ASP A 655 7.59 -15.09 2.24
N ALA A 656 6.36 -14.55 2.12
CA ALA A 656 6.14 -13.19 1.68
C ALA A 656 6.65 -12.16 2.71
N GLU A 657 6.43 -12.39 4.01
CA GLU A 657 6.93 -11.53 5.08
C GLU A 657 8.47 -11.60 5.18
N ASP A 658 9.05 -12.80 5.25
CA ASP A 658 10.50 -13.00 5.42
C ASP A 658 11.34 -12.58 4.20
N GLN A 659 10.83 -12.76 2.97
CA GLN A 659 11.63 -12.56 1.74
C GLN A 659 11.39 -11.20 1.07
N GLU A 660 10.17 -10.64 1.17
CA GLU A 660 9.76 -9.43 0.44
C GLU A 660 9.17 -8.34 1.36
N GLY A 661 8.85 -8.66 2.61
CA GLY A 661 8.36 -7.72 3.61
C GLY A 661 6.89 -7.30 3.43
N PRO A 662 6.43 -6.32 4.24
CA PRO A 662 5.01 -5.96 4.34
C PRO A 662 4.38 -5.57 3.00
N SER A 663 5.14 -4.92 2.12
CA SER A 663 4.67 -4.50 0.80
C SER A 663 4.26 -5.66 -0.14
N LYS A 664 4.66 -6.91 0.15
CA LYS A 664 4.14 -8.09 -0.55
C LYS A 664 2.78 -8.53 0.02
N LEU A 665 2.60 -8.46 1.33
CA LEU A 665 1.32 -8.70 2.00
C LEU A 665 0.26 -7.64 1.60
N GLU A 666 0.67 -6.37 1.48
CA GLU A 666 -0.14 -5.27 0.95
C GLU A 666 -0.63 -5.55 -0.50
N GLN A 667 0.21 -6.14 -1.35
CA GLN A 667 -0.17 -6.54 -2.71
C GLN A 667 -1.19 -7.69 -2.71
N ILE A 668 -1.03 -8.67 -1.81
CA ILE A 668 -1.98 -9.78 -1.63
C ILE A 668 -3.34 -9.25 -1.14
N LEU A 669 -3.34 -8.36 -0.15
CA LEU A 669 -4.55 -7.70 0.34
C LEU A 669 -5.23 -6.86 -0.76
N ALA A 670 -4.45 -6.15 -1.57
CA ALA A 670 -4.94 -5.35 -2.69
C ALA A 670 -5.53 -6.21 -3.81
N PHE A 671 -4.93 -7.36 -4.12
CA PHE A 671 -5.48 -8.34 -5.06
C PHE A 671 -6.82 -8.88 -4.58
N ALA A 672 -6.91 -9.27 -3.29
CA ALA A 672 -8.10 -9.90 -2.72
C ALA A 672 -9.26 -8.92 -2.42
N THR A 673 -8.98 -7.66 -2.10
CA THR A 673 -9.99 -6.70 -1.58
C THR A 673 -10.08 -5.37 -2.34
N GLY A 674 -9.05 -4.99 -3.09
CA GLY A 674 -8.86 -3.67 -3.70
C GLY A 674 -8.15 -2.61 -2.82
N ALA A 675 -7.85 -2.91 -1.55
CA ALA A 675 -7.14 -2.04 -0.61
C ALA A 675 -5.79 -2.65 -0.18
N THR A 676 -4.75 -1.82 -0.04
CA THR A 676 -3.41 -2.25 0.45
C THR A 676 -3.31 -2.30 1.98
N VAL A 677 -4.21 -1.61 2.69
CA VAL A 677 -4.26 -1.51 4.15
C VAL A 677 -5.66 -1.86 4.62
N ILE A 678 -5.79 -2.47 5.80
CA ILE A 678 -7.07 -2.73 6.45
C ILE A 678 -7.78 -1.39 6.71
N PRO A 679 -9.01 -1.16 6.19
CA PRO A 679 -9.73 0.09 6.44
C PRO A 679 -9.97 0.29 7.95
N PRO A 680 -9.94 1.52 8.49
CA PRO A 680 -10.09 1.73 9.94
C PRO A 680 -11.48 1.39 10.50
N ILE A 681 -12.48 1.21 9.63
CA ILE A 681 -13.81 0.70 9.93
C ILE A 681 -13.89 -0.85 9.89
N GLY A 682 -12.84 -1.51 9.39
CA GLY A 682 -12.81 -2.93 9.04
C GLY A 682 -13.31 -3.19 7.61
N PHE A 683 -13.31 -4.47 7.21
CA PHE A 683 -13.86 -4.90 5.92
C PHE A 683 -15.32 -5.32 6.05
N GLN A 684 -16.15 -4.90 5.11
CA GLN A 684 -17.51 -5.41 4.92
C GLN A 684 -17.73 -5.79 3.44
N PRO A 685 -18.15 -7.04 3.14
CA PRO A 685 -18.09 -8.21 4.04
C PRO A 685 -16.64 -8.48 4.50
N MET A 686 -16.46 -9.31 5.54
CA MET A 686 -15.12 -9.76 5.92
C MET A 686 -14.44 -10.54 4.77
N PRO A 687 -13.11 -10.51 4.65
CA PRO A 687 -12.40 -11.31 3.65
C PRO A 687 -12.51 -12.80 3.95
N SER A 688 -12.27 -13.63 2.94
CA SER A 688 -12.28 -15.09 3.09
C SER A 688 -11.44 -15.78 2.03
N ILE A 689 -11.12 -17.05 2.28
CA ILE A 689 -10.53 -17.95 1.28
C ILE A 689 -11.51 -19.05 0.91
N ASP A 690 -11.72 -19.21 -0.40
CA ASP A 690 -12.38 -20.36 -1.01
C ASP A 690 -11.36 -21.11 -1.90
N PHE A 691 -11.76 -22.23 -2.51
CA PHE A 691 -10.91 -23.00 -3.42
C PHE A 691 -11.50 -23.13 -4.83
N LEU A 692 -10.64 -23.43 -5.81
CA LEU A 692 -11.01 -23.63 -7.22
C LEU A 692 -11.14 -25.13 -7.54
N HIS A 693 -12.36 -25.58 -7.84
CA HIS A 693 -12.69 -26.98 -8.14
C HIS A 693 -13.04 -27.19 -9.62
N GLU A 694 -12.65 -28.33 -10.20
CA GLU A 694 -12.94 -28.69 -11.61
C GLU A 694 -14.44 -28.72 -11.93
N GLU A 695 -15.25 -29.19 -10.99
CA GLU A 695 -16.70 -29.29 -11.13
C GLU A 695 -17.43 -27.93 -11.23
N GLU A 696 -16.81 -26.82 -10.83
CA GLU A 696 -17.45 -25.48 -10.81
C GLU A 696 -17.42 -24.77 -12.19
N TYR A 697 -16.56 -25.19 -13.11
CA TYR A 697 -16.30 -24.47 -14.37
C TYR A 697 -16.74 -25.23 -15.64
N GLY A 698 -17.19 -26.49 -15.52
CA GLY A 698 -17.73 -27.27 -16.63
C GLY A 698 -16.68 -27.56 -17.72
N ASP A 699 -17.06 -27.40 -19.00
CA ASP A 699 -16.14 -27.56 -20.13
C ASP A 699 -15.00 -26.52 -20.18
N SER A 700 -15.01 -25.51 -19.29
CA SER A 700 -13.92 -24.53 -19.17
C SER A 700 -12.88 -25.01 -18.16
N ALA A 701 -11.63 -25.15 -18.60
CA ALA A 701 -10.52 -25.54 -17.73
C ALA A 701 -10.36 -24.57 -16.54
N VAL A 702 -10.12 -25.13 -15.34
CA VAL A 702 -9.94 -24.35 -14.11
C VAL A 702 -8.78 -23.37 -14.23
N SER A 703 -8.95 -22.18 -13.65
CA SER A 703 -7.85 -21.23 -13.49
C SER A 703 -6.70 -21.87 -12.71
N ASN A 704 -5.55 -22.00 -13.36
CA ASN A 704 -4.30 -22.43 -12.74
C ASN A 704 -3.66 -21.33 -11.86
N LEU A 705 -4.29 -20.16 -11.79
CA LEU A 705 -3.92 -18.99 -11.01
C LEU A 705 -5.02 -18.70 -9.96
N PRO A 706 -4.68 -18.10 -8.81
CA PRO A 706 -5.70 -17.59 -7.88
C PRO A 706 -6.62 -16.58 -8.57
N LEU A 707 -7.86 -16.51 -8.12
CA LEU A 707 -8.85 -15.53 -8.57
C LEU A 707 -9.35 -14.74 -7.36
N ALA A 708 -9.63 -13.45 -7.52
CA ALA A 708 -10.25 -12.65 -6.45
C ALA A 708 -11.60 -12.10 -6.88
N ASN A 709 -12.56 -12.12 -5.96
CA ASN A 709 -13.78 -11.33 -6.05
C ASN A 709 -13.73 -10.21 -5.00
N THR A 710 -13.03 -9.13 -5.35
CA THR A 710 -12.78 -7.95 -4.49
C THR A 710 -14.04 -7.23 -4.03
N CYS A 711 -15.20 -7.51 -4.63
CA CYS A 711 -16.47 -6.96 -4.14
C CYS A 711 -16.90 -7.64 -2.83
N ILE A 712 -16.70 -8.96 -2.71
CA ILE A 712 -16.99 -9.74 -1.52
C ILE A 712 -15.73 -10.12 -0.72
N ASN A 713 -14.56 -9.57 -1.07
CA ASN A 713 -13.25 -9.81 -0.43
C ASN A 713 -12.81 -11.29 -0.39
N CYS A 714 -13.33 -12.13 -1.29
CA CYS A 714 -13.01 -13.55 -1.39
C CYS A 714 -11.80 -13.79 -2.31
N LEU A 715 -10.79 -14.51 -1.80
CA LEU A 715 -9.66 -15.05 -2.54
C LEU A 715 -9.90 -16.55 -2.83
N LYS A 716 -9.96 -16.94 -4.10
CA LYS A 716 -10.07 -18.34 -4.53
C LYS A 716 -8.70 -18.93 -4.83
N LEU A 717 -8.26 -19.93 -4.07
CA LEU A 717 -6.95 -20.58 -4.24
C LEU A 717 -6.99 -21.80 -5.18
N PRO A 718 -5.99 -21.98 -6.06
CA PRO A 718 -5.87 -23.14 -6.95
C PRO A 718 -5.29 -24.37 -6.24
N LEU A 719 -5.83 -25.55 -6.56
CA LEU A 719 -5.45 -26.82 -5.91
C LEU A 719 -4.18 -27.46 -6.49
N HIS A 720 -3.02 -26.81 -6.26
CA HIS A 720 -1.72 -27.29 -6.74
C HIS A 720 -1.13 -28.41 -5.88
N SER A 721 -0.44 -29.36 -6.52
CA SER A 721 0.13 -30.56 -5.89
C SER A 721 1.49 -30.37 -5.20
N SER A 722 2.08 -29.17 -5.25
CA SER A 722 3.28 -28.82 -4.49
C SER A 722 3.34 -27.33 -4.15
N TYR A 723 3.97 -27.02 -3.01
CA TYR A 723 4.23 -25.64 -2.58
C TYR A 723 4.99 -24.83 -3.63
N SER A 724 5.99 -25.42 -4.28
CA SER A 724 6.80 -24.76 -5.32
C SER A 724 5.99 -24.31 -6.54
N VAL A 725 4.97 -25.08 -6.95
CA VAL A 725 4.07 -24.69 -8.03
C VAL A 725 3.06 -23.66 -7.52
N PHE A 726 2.52 -23.84 -6.31
CA PHE A 726 1.61 -22.89 -5.67
C PHE A 726 2.23 -21.48 -5.57
N LYS A 727 3.41 -21.35 -4.93
CA LYS A 727 4.15 -20.09 -4.80
C LYS A 727 4.36 -19.42 -6.16
N ALA A 728 4.89 -20.15 -7.15
CA ALA A 728 5.16 -19.61 -8.48
C ALA A 728 3.90 -19.14 -9.24
N LYS A 729 2.72 -19.69 -8.94
CA LYS A 729 1.44 -19.28 -9.54
C LYS A 729 0.82 -18.08 -8.83
N LEU A 730 0.95 -17.99 -7.51
CA LEU A 730 0.56 -16.82 -6.72
C LEU A 730 1.44 -15.60 -7.09
N ASP A 731 2.77 -15.77 -7.04
CA ASP A 731 3.74 -14.73 -7.42
C ASP A 731 3.50 -14.22 -8.86
N PHE A 732 3.18 -15.11 -9.80
CA PHE A 732 2.81 -14.70 -11.15
C PHE A 732 1.51 -13.88 -11.21
N ALA A 733 0.47 -14.29 -10.49
CA ALA A 733 -0.83 -13.61 -10.52
C ALA A 733 -0.73 -12.20 -9.93
N PHE A 734 -0.20 -12.08 -8.72
CA PHE A 734 -0.12 -10.80 -8.00
C PHE A 734 0.77 -9.78 -8.75
N ALA A 735 1.86 -10.24 -9.38
CA ALA A 735 2.74 -9.38 -10.18
C ALA A 735 2.16 -8.89 -11.52
N ASN A 736 1.03 -9.43 -12.00
CA ASN A 736 0.47 -9.11 -13.33
C ASN A 736 -0.93 -8.45 -13.30
N THR A 737 -1.64 -8.45 -12.17
CA THR A 737 -2.93 -7.75 -12.05
C THR A 737 -2.78 -6.25 -11.83
N HIS A 738 -3.38 -5.44 -12.70
CA HIS A 738 -3.47 -3.98 -12.55
C HIS A 738 -4.90 -3.51 -12.87
N GLY A 739 -5.70 -3.26 -11.82
CA GLY A 739 -7.08 -2.80 -11.93
C GLY A 739 -8.10 -3.90 -12.31
N PHE A 740 -9.37 -3.52 -12.38
CA PHE A 740 -10.47 -4.44 -12.69
C PHE A 740 -10.68 -4.60 -14.19
N GLY A 741 -10.77 -5.85 -14.67
CA GLY A 741 -10.99 -6.17 -16.08
C GLY A 741 -9.73 -6.55 -16.88
N ARG A 742 -8.65 -7.00 -16.21
CA ARG A 742 -7.49 -7.64 -16.86
C ARG A 742 -7.17 -8.99 -16.20
N ALA A 743 -7.77 -10.03 -16.76
CA ALA A 743 -7.34 -11.43 -16.67
C ALA A 743 -6.93 -11.89 -18.08
#